data_AF-A0A133PLN4-F1
#
_entry.id   AF-A0A133PLN4-F1
#
_cell.length_a   1.000
_cell.length_b   1.000
_cell.length_c   1.000
_cell.angle_alpha   90.00
_cell.angle_beta   90.00
_cell.angle_gamma   90.00
#
_symmetry.space_group_name_H-M   'P 1'
#
loop_
_entity.id
_entity.type
_entity.pdbx_description
1 polymer ?
#
loop_
_entity_poly.entity_id
_entity_poly.type
_entity_poly.pdbx_seq_one_letter_code
_entity_poly.pdbx_strand_id
1 'polypeptide(L)'
;MSKGKGGFMDNYQSIVDELLGLGIELYLEDDKLKYKSLRGKPSLDEIQKISKHKEGIKEYLRNVEEHIKNKEQPFPLSPIQSAYLIGRSDIYQYGGVSCHIYQEIEYSRLNKDRVEKIWNLLIKKHGMLRAVIFQSGFQQILEKVSDYNIIVGSRDYIRNSLECKQYELGSWPMFDIGLSSDGNNSVLHISIDFIISDWSGIMQLLSEFEDYYFNKALEEYSEEKYTFRNYRIDEIKNALRVDSKKSQLFWQRKLNKIYESPILPTKSDYYLKKHELNRFKRLHFMLSKTQWNSIRKISQNVGVTPTATIMAAYAVTLKKYSINKNMTINMTNFSKTNYNEYTKKLIGDFTNTLLISIKDNMKDGFINYTRNLNNILFEALDNKSYSGVDVIRDLSNMKHKEILMPYVFTSAIGLPKIDFIGKFDYGISQSPQVFIDCQCSEFGDGLQINWDIREGVFDVRLIEEMFYDFKSLVVKLSQNTENWHKDEKALVNYNTRLTKYDILGLDGNYCPRLCVGKIERHDNTFDEFTGKYGWENFSGEIICSDSIDEKSLYYSYILSEIETYLLSLDEVFNVKIDFENRNLKKPKIAIYLKVRFMSLKSIIYKNKFMDNKWLLVSSDCNPIKYDFYNVELGKLNDAKNLSTEERNYVLENSNFIPKDFLDFIDRYFELQYIVGYHMENVEFISNDLLEKLEEVKLNEKNINYISESDVELTKKIQELLSEVIDVTNIDSEEDLYSLGVNSLIITKISTQLIEKFNLKLRFEQVLRKLLMSPSISTIREIVLNEDNYTNEGMKDHSKLDKMITVKSFKENENKCNSKIRVVLHGAFGGTRLLDKLIDELVSQGQGDVYLMAVSDVNKFLRIDSKILVRELAKEFFEEISKIKFREIQIIGYSFSGNVALELGSMLLENGIAVENLSIIEGSSFPDIDICSIITDLNFLNAFGITLQDFGIQQSTVIQDMRNQGVNDFSIQSIIDCLEKPNDKKIISDLNSKSEEERLNIYSNMLDKSKNSYIPHELFKEAFLTFKKSYEAQHYMPNIYFGDIDYYITTNHEGAFGDFEELLKIWDSILVGKVNKKYIEGNHYSIIQDDKQVLELANMLTIK
;
A
#
# COMPACT_ATOMS: atom_id res chain seq x y z
N MET A 1 27.82 12.51 50.09
CA MET A 1 27.44 11.08 49.99
C MET A 1 25.97 10.99 49.61
N SER A 2 25.67 10.82 48.32
CA SER A 2 24.38 10.33 47.80
C SER A 2 24.48 10.14 46.28
N LYS A 3 25.52 9.40 45.83
CA LYS A 3 25.52 8.71 44.54
C LYS A 3 25.13 7.26 44.85
N GLY A 4 24.04 6.76 44.28
CA GLY A 4 23.69 5.33 44.39
C GLY A 4 22.21 4.97 44.45
N LYS A 5 21.31 5.61 43.68
CA LYS A 5 19.92 5.11 43.53
C LYS A 5 19.37 5.06 42.09
N GLY A 6 20.01 5.69 41.10
CA GLY A 6 19.49 5.71 39.71
C GLY A 6 19.50 4.36 39.00
N GLY A 7 20.55 3.54 39.17
CA GLY A 7 20.69 2.27 38.44
C GLY A 7 19.80 1.11 38.91
N PHE A 8 19.07 1.26 40.02
CA PHE A 8 18.20 0.19 40.53
C PHE A 8 16.78 0.25 39.93
N MET A 9 16.28 1.41 39.50
CA MET A 9 14.90 1.55 39.00
C MET A 9 14.72 1.07 37.55
N ASP A 10 15.66 1.38 36.67
CA ASP A 10 15.54 1.13 35.22
C ASP A 10 15.45 -0.37 34.87
N ASN A 11 16.08 -1.23 35.68
CA ASN A 11 16.06 -2.67 35.47
C ASN A 11 14.68 -3.29 35.78
N TYR A 12 13.95 -2.76 36.76
CA TYR A 12 12.63 -3.27 37.11
C TYR A 12 11.52 -2.72 36.22
N GLN A 13 11.69 -1.49 35.69
CA GLN A 13 10.82 -0.94 34.66
C GLN A 13 10.78 -1.83 33.42
N SER A 14 11.95 -2.18 32.89
CA SER A 14 12.07 -3.06 31.72
C SER A 14 11.38 -4.41 31.95
N ILE A 15 11.50 -5.00 33.15
CA ILE A 15 10.84 -6.26 33.49
C ILE A 15 9.30 -6.10 33.56
N VAL A 16 8.79 -5.01 34.13
CA VAL A 16 7.35 -4.75 34.20
C VAL A 16 6.76 -4.46 32.82
N ASP A 17 7.45 -3.67 32.00
CA ASP A 17 7.02 -3.30 30.64
C ASP A 17 7.04 -4.52 29.70
N GLU A 18 8.07 -5.36 29.81
CA GLU A 18 8.14 -6.64 29.10
C GLU A 18 6.97 -7.56 29.48
N LEU A 19 6.70 -7.75 30.78
CA LEU A 19 5.59 -8.59 31.25
C LEU A 19 4.24 -8.02 30.84
N LEU A 20 4.08 -6.69 30.87
CA LEU A 20 2.88 -6.01 30.41
C LEU A 20 2.67 -6.17 28.91
N GLY A 21 3.73 -6.08 28.10
CA GLY A 21 3.72 -6.38 26.67
C GLY A 21 3.33 -7.83 26.36
N LEU A 22 3.63 -8.75 27.28
CA LEU A 22 3.18 -10.15 27.24
C LEU A 22 1.78 -10.36 27.84
N GLY A 23 1.07 -9.29 28.20
CA GLY A 23 -0.29 -9.33 28.76
C GLY A 23 -0.37 -9.75 30.23
N ILE A 24 0.72 -9.65 31.00
CA ILE A 24 0.82 -9.93 32.43
C ILE A 24 1.04 -8.63 33.19
N GLU A 25 0.00 -8.16 33.85
CA GLU A 25 0.01 -6.94 34.67
C GLU A 25 0.41 -7.31 36.10
N LEU A 26 1.45 -6.67 36.64
CA LEU A 26 1.84 -6.78 38.05
C LEU A 26 1.30 -5.59 38.85
N TYR A 27 0.73 -5.84 40.02
CA TYR A 27 0.18 -4.79 40.89
C TYR A 27 0.34 -5.12 42.38
N LEU A 28 0.19 -4.11 43.23
CA LEU A 28 0.25 -4.25 44.68
C LEU A 28 -1.15 -4.27 45.30
N GLU A 29 -1.40 -5.21 46.20
CA GLU A 29 -2.62 -5.25 47.02
C GLU A 29 -2.24 -5.69 48.44
N ASP A 30 -2.51 -4.86 49.46
CA ASP A 30 -2.07 -5.05 50.86
C ASP A 30 -0.57 -5.40 50.97
N ASP A 31 0.24 -4.70 50.20
CA ASP A 31 1.69 -4.92 50.09
C ASP A 31 2.12 -6.31 49.57
N LYS A 32 1.21 -7.03 48.92
CA LYS A 32 1.51 -8.29 48.22
C LYS A 32 1.56 -8.03 46.72
N LEU A 33 2.65 -8.46 46.09
CA LEU A 33 2.76 -8.48 44.64
C LEU A 33 1.78 -9.51 44.07
N LYS A 34 0.80 -9.03 43.32
CA LYS A 34 -0.18 -9.83 42.61
C LYS A 34 -0.02 -9.62 41.11
N TYR A 35 -0.66 -10.48 40.33
CA TYR A 35 -0.68 -10.35 38.88
C TYR A 35 -2.08 -10.61 38.32
N LYS A 36 -2.39 -9.95 37.20
CA LYS A 36 -3.48 -10.30 36.29
C LYS A 36 -2.85 -10.69 34.97
N SER A 37 -3.41 -11.68 34.29
CA SER A 37 -2.89 -12.10 32.99
C SER A 37 -4.02 -12.30 31.99
N LEU A 38 -3.87 -11.69 30.83
CA LEU A 38 -4.81 -11.74 29.70
C LEU A 38 -4.75 -13.08 28.97
N ARG A 39 -3.63 -13.82 29.11
CA ARG A 39 -3.39 -15.12 28.48
C ARG A 39 -3.49 -16.33 29.42
N GLY A 40 -4.02 -16.16 30.64
CA GLY A 40 -4.10 -17.22 31.64
C GLY A 40 -2.89 -17.25 32.59
N LYS A 41 -2.59 -18.37 33.24
CA LYS A 41 -1.51 -18.41 34.25
C LYS A 41 -0.13 -18.14 33.59
N PRO A 42 0.72 -17.25 34.15
CA PRO A 42 2.07 -17.00 33.63
C PRO A 42 2.87 -18.28 33.47
N SER A 43 3.76 -18.32 32.47
CA SER A 43 4.66 -19.45 32.24
C SER A 43 5.62 -19.66 33.41
N LEU A 44 6.24 -20.83 33.51
CA LEU A 44 7.18 -21.14 34.60
C LEU A 44 8.36 -20.17 34.62
N ASP A 45 8.86 -19.75 33.46
CA ASP A 45 9.98 -18.81 33.33
C ASP A 45 9.56 -17.39 33.77
N GLU A 46 8.34 -16.97 33.48
CA GLU A 46 7.79 -15.68 33.95
C GLU A 46 7.56 -15.69 35.46
N ILE A 47 7.04 -16.79 36.03
CA ILE A 47 6.88 -16.92 37.48
C ILE A 47 8.25 -16.88 38.17
N GLN A 48 9.26 -17.55 37.60
CA GLN A 48 10.62 -17.50 38.12
C GLN A 48 11.22 -16.09 38.01
N LYS A 49 10.98 -15.37 36.91
CA LYS A 49 11.42 -13.99 36.72
C LYS A 49 10.75 -13.02 37.70
N ILE A 50 9.42 -13.12 37.88
CA ILE A 50 8.66 -12.34 38.88
C ILE A 50 9.15 -12.65 40.30
N SER A 51 9.38 -13.93 40.62
CA SER A 51 9.85 -14.36 41.94
C SER A 51 11.27 -13.88 42.24
N LYS A 52 12.18 -13.99 41.26
CA LYS A 52 13.59 -13.58 41.36
C LYS A 52 13.76 -12.08 41.59
N HIS A 53 12.85 -11.26 41.04
CA HIS A 53 12.91 -9.80 41.13
C HIS A 53 11.79 -9.19 42.00
N LYS A 54 11.11 -10.00 42.81
CA LYS A 54 9.88 -9.64 43.54
C LYS A 54 9.97 -8.33 44.32
N GLU A 55 10.97 -8.18 45.19
CA GLU A 55 11.07 -6.98 46.05
C GLU A 55 11.43 -5.72 45.26
N GLY A 56 12.27 -5.84 44.23
CA GLY A 56 12.60 -4.73 43.34
C GLY A 56 11.41 -4.26 42.49
N ILE A 57 10.59 -5.21 42.02
CA ILE A 57 9.33 -4.91 41.33
C ILE A 57 8.34 -4.22 42.29
N LYS A 58 8.21 -4.68 43.54
CA LYS A 58 7.36 -4.01 44.53
C LYS A 58 7.82 -2.57 44.78
N GLU A 59 9.13 -2.36 44.93
CA GLU A 59 9.70 -1.03 45.13
C GLU A 59 9.51 -0.12 43.91
N TYR A 60 9.71 -0.64 42.69
CA TYR A 60 9.41 0.07 41.45
C TYR A 60 7.93 0.46 41.35
N LEU A 61 6.99 -0.48 41.58
CA LEU A 61 5.56 -0.20 41.49
C LEU A 61 5.10 0.86 42.51
N ARG A 62 5.66 0.86 43.73
CA ARG A 62 5.42 1.95 44.70
C ARG A 62 5.93 3.29 44.18
N ASN A 63 7.12 3.31 43.58
CA ASN A 63 7.71 4.51 43.01
C ASN A 63 6.99 5.01 41.75
N VAL A 64 6.39 4.12 40.95
CA VAL A 64 5.51 4.47 39.83
C VAL A 64 4.21 5.08 40.35
N GLU A 65 3.59 4.52 41.40
CA GLU A 65 2.44 5.14 42.06
C GLU A 65 2.78 6.53 42.63
N GLU A 66 4.00 6.73 43.13
CA GLU A 66 4.51 8.07 43.49
C GLU A 66 4.82 8.95 42.26
N HIS A 67 5.35 8.41 41.16
CA HIS A 67 5.68 9.12 39.91
C HIS A 67 4.46 9.49 39.07
N ILE A 68 3.34 8.81 39.22
CA ILE A 68 2.04 9.22 38.64
C ILE A 68 1.66 10.62 39.15
N LYS A 69 2.23 11.08 40.28
CA LYS A 69 2.10 12.47 40.77
C LYS A 69 2.99 13.48 40.03
N ASN A 70 3.94 13.07 39.19
CA ASN A 70 4.86 13.95 38.46
C ASN A 70 4.32 14.24 37.04
N LYS A 71 4.05 15.52 36.72
CA LYS A 71 3.28 15.96 35.53
C LYS A 71 4.05 15.86 34.20
N GLU A 72 5.37 15.72 34.22
CA GLU A 72 6.27 15.95 33.07
C GLU A 72 6.64 14.70 32.24
N GLN A 73 6.29 13.51 32.71
CA GLN A 73 6.72 12.26 32.08
C GLN A 73 5.90 11.94 30.81
N PRO A 74 6.54 11.44 29.73
CA PRO A 74 5.85 10.90 28.56
C PRO A 74 4.77 9.89 28.94
N PHE A 75 3.71 9.81 28.13
CA PHE A 75 2.59 8.92 28.29
C PHE A 75 2.11 8.40 26.93
N PRO A 76 1.48 7.21 26.86
CA PRO A 76 1.16 6.59 25.58
C PRO A 76 0.06 7.35 24.80
N LEU A 77 0.10 7.23 23.48
CA LEU A 77 -1.00 7.62 22.59
C LEU A 77 -2.25 6.77 22.83
N SER A 78 -3.43 7.30 22.52
CA SER A 78 -4.65 6.49 22.37
C SER A 78 -4.59 5.65 21.09
N PRO A 79 -5.41 4.59 20.95
CA PRO A 79 -5.45 3.78 19.72
C PRO A 79 -5.70 4.61 18.45
N ILE A 80 -6.55 5.64 18.55
CA ILE A 80 -6.84 6.53 17.42
C ILE A 80 -5.66 7.47 17.11
N GLN A 81 -5.01 8.04 18.13
CA GLN A 81 -3.80 8.84 17.96
C GLN A 81 -2.67 8.01 17.32
N SER A 82 -2.54 6.72 17.69
CA SER A 82 -1.62 5.78 17.04
C SER A 82 -1.97 5.54 15.58
N ALA A 83 -3.26 5.42 15.24
CA ALA A 83 -3.69 5.28 13.84
C ALA A 83 -3.36 6.55 13.03
N TYR A 84 -3.56 7.75 13.59
CA TYR A 84 -3.10 9.00 12.98
C TYR A 84 -1.58 9.04 12.82
N LEU A 85 -0.85 8.54 13.81
CA LEU A 85 0.62 8.47 13.79
C LEU A 85 1.14 7.57 12.67
N ILE A 86 0.53 6.40 12.49
CA ILE A 86 0.89 5.45 11.44
C ILE A 86 0.47 5.99 10.06
N GLY A 87 -0.75 6.51 9.95
CA GLY A 87 -1.33 6.98 8.69
C GLY A 87 -0.63 8.19 8.09
N ARG A 88 0.14 8.96 8.88
CA ARG A 88 0.96 10.05 8.36
C ARG A 88 2.15 9.58 7.54
N SER A 89 2.60 8.33 7.74
CA SER A 89 3.69 7.73 6.98
C SER A 89 3.21 7.33 5.59
N ASP A 90 4.12 7.30 4.62
CA ASP A 90 3.83 6.96 3.24
C ASP A 90 3.99 5.45 2.94
N ILE A 91 4.08 4.64 4.00
CA ILE A 91 4.18 3.16 4.00
C ILE A 91 2.90 2.54 3.42
N TYR A 92 1.74 3.14 3.68
CA TYR A 92 0.45 2.69 3.18
C TYR A 92 0.07 3.45 1.91
N GLN A 93 -0.60 2.76 0.97
CA GLN A 93 -1.00 3.33 -0.34
C GLN A 93 -1.77 4.66 -0.22
N TYR A 94 -2.64 4.79 0.78
CA TYR A 94 -3.43 6.01 1.06
C TYR A 94 -2.98 6.73 2.34
N GLY A 95 -1.73 6.50 2.76
CA GLY A 95 -1.05 7.22 3.85
C GLY A 95 -0.45 8.56 3.38
N GLY A 96 0.53 9.08 4.11
CA GLY A 96 1.30 10.27 3.70
C GLY A 96 0.61 11.61 3.94
N VAL A 97 -0.45 11.66 4.75
CA VAL A 97 -1.14 12.88 5.20
C VAL A 97 -1.33 12.86 6.72
N SER A 98 -1.19 13.99 7.41
CA SER A 98 -1.60 14.10 8.81
C SER A 98 -3.13 14.07 8.93
N CYS A 99 -3.65 13.59 10.07
CA CYS A 99 -5.06 13.83 10.41
C CYS A 99 -5.17 15.28 10.88
N HIS A 100 -5.75 16.15 10.06
CA HIS A 100 -5.54 17.59 10.16
C HIS A 100 -6.81 18.37 9.80
N ILE A 101 -6.99 19.55 10.39
CA ILE A 101 -8.04 20.50 10.05
C ILE A 101 -7.47 21.88 9.79
N TYR A 102 -7.97 22.51 8.74
CA TYR A 102 -7.83 23.93 8.47
C TYR A 102 -9.21 24.61 8.45
N GLN A 103 -9.34 25.76 9.11
CA GLN A 103 -10.60 26.50 9.23
C GLN A 103 -10.37 28.02 9.16
N GLU A 104 -11.26 28.70 8.44
CA GLU A 104 -11.35 30.14 8.30
C GLU A 104 -12.64 30.66 8.96
N ILE A 105 -12.50 31.67 9.80
CA ILE A 105 -13.59 32.29 10.55
C ILE A 105 -13.52 33.80 10.34
N GLU A 106 -14.57 34.35 9.75
CA GLU A 106 -14.69 35.76 9.44
C GLU A 106 -15.26 36.54 10.63
N TYR A 107 -14.61 37.65 10.95
CA TYR A 107 -15.00 38.61 11.98
C TYR A 107 -15.02 40.02 11.40
N SER A 108 -15.79 40.92 12.03
CA SER A 108 -15.87 42.32 11.61
C SER A 108 -14.54 43.06 11.70
N ARG A 109 -13.80 43.01 12.82
CA ARG A 109 -12.39 43.46 12.85
C ARG A 109 -11.67 42.90 14.08
N LEU A 110 -10.56 42.21 13.86
CA LEU A 110 -9.69 41.73 14.92
C LEU A 110 -8.40 42.54 15.02
N ASN A 111 -7.91 42.73 16.24
CA ASN A 111 -6.62 43.34 16.55
C ASN A 111 -5.58 42.24 16.74
N LYS A 112 -4.52 42.27 15.93
CA LYS A 112 -3.44 41.26 15.92
C LYS A 112 -2.85 41.00 17.31
N ASP A 113 -2.43 42.05 18.02
CA ASP A 113 -1.77 41.90 19.31
C ASP A 113 -2.70 41.30 20.37
N ARG A 114 -4.00 41.61 20.29
CA ARG A 114 -5.01 41.02 21.19
C ARG A 114 -5.25 39.55 20.87
N VAL A 115 -5.34 39.18 19.59
CA VAL A 115 -5.46 37.77 19.16
C VAL A 115 -4.27 36.96 19.67
N GLU A 116 -3.06 37.46 19.44
CA GLU A 116 -1.81 36.81 19.87
C GLU A 116 -1.73 36.65 21.39
N LYS A 117 -2.10 37.69 22.16
CA LYS A 117 -2.14 37.61 23.63
C LYS A 117 -3.15 36.57 24.13
N ILE A 118 -4.35 36.54 23.55
CA ILE A 118 -5.37 35.56 23.94
C ILE A 118 -4.91 34.15 23.58
N TRP A 119 -4.30 33.95 22.41
CA TRP A 119 -3.84 32.63 22.02
C TRP A 119 -2.72 32.12 22.93
N ASN A 120 -1.77 32.98 23.31
CA ASN A 120 -0.76 32.64 24.31
C ASN A 120 -1.35 32.33 25.69
N LEU A 121 -2.44 32.99 26.08
CA LEU A 121 -3.19 32.63 27.28
C LEU A 121 -3.80 31.23 27.14
N LEU A 122 -4.39 30.89 26.00
CA LEU A 122 -4.94 29.55 25.73
C LEU A 122 -3.84 28.48 25.73
N ILE A 123 -2.67 28.75 25.13
CA ILE A 123 -1.50 27.86 25.16
C ILE A 123 -1.06 27.58 26.59
N LYS A 124 -1.01 28.61 27.46
CA LYS A 124 -0.68 28.43 28.88
C LYS A 124 -1.77 27.63 29.60
N LYS A 125 -3.03 27.88 29.23
CA LYS A 125 -4.21 27.28 29.85
C LYS A 125 -4.37 25.79 29.58
N HIS A 126 -4.16 25.37 28.34
CA HIS A 126 -4.51 24.03 27.86
C HIS A 126 -3.25 23.24 27.53
N GLY A 127 -2.91 22.24 28.36
CA GLY A 127 -1.65 21.49 28.24
C GLY A 127 -1.42 20.84 26.87
N MET A 128 -2.47 20.37 26.20
CA MET A 128 -2.36 19.72 24.89
C MET A 128 -1.91 20.65 23.75
N LEU A 129 -2.03 21.98 23.90
CA LEU A 129 -1.44 22.94 22.97
C LEU A 129 0.10 23.01 23.09
N ARG A 130 0.66 22.42 24.15
CA ARG A 130 2.11 22.28 24.37
C ARG A 130 2.56 20.83 24.25
N ALA A 131 1.72 19.97 23.65
CA ALA A 131 2.06 18.57 23.49
C ALA A 131 3.08 18.36 22.37
N VAL A 132 4.01 17.45 22.62
CA VAL A 132 4.95 16.91 21.65
C VAL A 132 4.59 15.44 21.42
N ILE A 133 4.57 15.02 20.15
CA ILE A 133 4.29 13.64 19.75
C ILE A 133 5.58 12.98 19.28
N PHE A 134 5.89 11.80 19.80
CA PHE A 134 7.07 11.02 19.43
C PHE A 134 6.72 9.90 18.46
N GLN A 135 7.66 9.58 17.56
CA GLN A 135 7.52 8.47 16.62
C GLN A 135 7.36 7.11 17.31
N SER A 136 7.82 6.99 18.56
CA SER A 136 7.68 5.79 19.40
C SER A 136 6.25 5.48 19.86
N GLY A 137 5.25 6.33 19.54
CA GLY A 137 3.88 6.15 20.00
C GLY A 137 3.61 6.71 21.40
N PHE A 138 4.47 7.60 21.88
CA PHE A 138 4.30 8.36 23.12
C PHE A 138 4.07 9.84 22.84
N GLN A 139 3.51 10.54 23.81
CA GLN A 139 3.29 11.98 23.82
C GLN A 139 3.72 12.57 25.17
N GLN A 140 4.08 13.85 25.18
CA GLN A 140 4.46 14.58 26.39
C GLN A 140 3.86 15.98 26.35
N ILE A 141 3.38 16.47 27.50
CA ILE A 141 2.94 17.85 27.66
C ILE A 141 4.12 18.65 28.23
N LEU A 142 4.61 19.65 27.51
CA LEU A 142 5.70 20.51 27.99
C LEU A 142 5.19 21.45 29.09
N GLU A 143 5.98 21.63 30.15
CA GLU A 143 5.65 22.53 31.26
C GLU A 143 5.57 23.99 30.77
N LYS A 144 6.60 24.41 30.01
CA LYS A 144 6.75 25.75 29.46
C LYS A 144 7.17 25.70 28.00
N VAL A 145 6.71 26.69 27.25
CA VAL A 145 7.05 26.91 25.85
C VAL A 145 7.30 28.40 25.64
N SER A 146 8.02 28.76 24.58
CA SER A 146 8.19 30.16 24.18
C SER A 146 6.84 30.78 23.79
N ASP A 147 6.73 32.11 23.88
CA ASP A 147 5.53 32.79 23.39
C ASP A 147 5.37 32.57 21.87
N TYR A 148 4.16 32.24 21.45
CA TYR A 148 3.77 31.97 20.06
C TYR A 148 3.39 33.27 19.35
N ASN A 149 3.91 33.49 18.15
CA ASN A 149 3.56 34.64 17.32
C ASN A 149 2.58 34.19 16.23
N ILE A 150 1.49 34.94 16.03
CA ILE A 150 0.52 34.61 14.99
C ILE A 150 1.02 35.04 13.61
N ILE A 151 0.65 34.26 12.59
CA ILE A 151 0.97 34.55 11.19
C ILE A 151 0.07 35.68 10.68
N VAL A 152 0.62 36.66 9.96
CA VAL A 152 -0.15 37.75 9.35
C VAL A 152 0.19 37.85 7.88
N GLY A 153 -0.82 38.00 7.02
CA GLY A 153 -0.62 38.05 5.58
C GLY A 153 -1.93 38.19 4.81
N SER A 154 -1.87 38.00 3.49
CA SER A 154 -3.08 37.87 2.68
C SER A 154 -3.79 36.56 2.96
N ARG A 155 -5.11 36.54 2.76
CA ARG A 155 -5.95 35.37 2.99
C ARG A 155 -5.46 34.14 2.22
N ASP A 156 -5.10 34.31 0.95
CA ASP A 156 -4.62 33.23 0.10
C ASP A 156 -3.22 32.73 0.49
N TYR A 157 -2.33 33.62 0.93
CA TYR A 157 -1.00 33.23 1.41
C TYR A 157 -1.10 32.34 2.65
N ILE A 158 -1.92 32.74 3.62
CA ILE A 158 -2.13 31.95 4.84
C ILE A 158 -2.82 30.62 4.51
N ARG A 159 -3.84 30.63 3.65
CA ARG A 159 -4.50 29.38 3.22
C ARG A 159 -3.53 28.40 2.59
N ASN A 160 -2.80 28.83 1.56
CA ASN A 160 -1.89 27.96 0.82
C ASN A 160 -0.76 27.39 1.70
N SER A 161 -0.37 28.08 2.76
CA SER A 161 0.67 27.60 3.69
C SER A 161 0.15 26.67 4.78
N LEU A 162 -1.13 26.78 5.16
CA LEU A 162 -1.67 26.08 6.33
C LEU A 162 -2.66 24.95 6.00
N GLU A 163 -3.29 24.95 4.82
CA GLU A 163 -4.37 24.03 4.46
C GLU A 163 -3.95 22.56 4.39
N CYS A 164 -2.73 22.28 3.91
CA CYS A 164 -2.17 20.94 3.77
C CYS A 164 -0.94 20.72 4.67
N LYS A 165 -0.84 21.47 5.77
CA LYS A 165 0.36 21.44 6.63
C LYS A 165 0.42 20.15 7.44
N GLN A 166 1.55 19.46 7.35
CA GLN A 166 1.90 18.34 8.24
C GLN A 166 2.90 18.83 9.27
N TYR A 167 2.56 18.69 10.55
CA TYR A 167 3.39 19.16 11.66
C TYR A 167 4.49 18.15 12.00
N GLU A 168 5.66 18.67 12.36
CA GLU A 168 6.84 17.87 12.69
C GLU A 168 6.68 17.17 14.04
N LEU A 169 7.13 15.91 14.11
CA LEU A 169 7.15 15.15 15.36
C LEU A 169 8.35 15.55 16.22
N GLY A 170 8.27 15.32 17.52
CA GLY A 170 9.31 15.73 18.47
C GLY A 170 9.33 17.24 18.76
N SER A 171 8.52 18.03 18.06
CA SER A 171 8.46 19.48 18.15
C SER A 171 7.07 19.99 18.49
N TRP A 172 7.01 21.13 19.18
CA TRP A 172 5.81 21.96 19.31
C TRP A 172 5.97 23.20 18.42
N PRO A 173 4.88 23.88 18.00
CA PRO A 173 3.48 23.52 18.16
C PRO A 173 2.99 22.56 17.06
N MET A 174 1.95 21.78 17.38
CA MET A 174 1.18 20.97 16.40
C MET A 174 -0.03 21.75 15.83
N PHE A 175 0.10 23.08 15.77
CA PHE A 175 -0.92 24.00 15.25
C PHE A 175 -0.30 25.30 14.75
N ASP A 176 -1.05 26.04 13.94
CA ASP A 176 -0.79 27.41 13.57
C ASP A 176 -2.05 28.28 13.58
N ILE A 177 -1.86 29.56 13.94
CA ILE A 177 -2.89 30.59 13.89
C ILE A 177 -2.46 31.71 12.97
N GLY A 178 -3.32 32.03 12.02
CA GLY A 178 -3.15 33.14 11.10
C GLY A 178 -4.23 34.19 11.26
N LEU A 179 -3.90 35.42 10.89
CA LEU A 179 -4.83 36.54 10.81
C LEU A 179 -4.61 37.27 9.48
N SER A 180 -5.62 37.28 8.63
CA SER A 180 -5.64 38.08 7.41
C SER A 180 -6.69 39.18 7.48
N SER A 181 -6.54 40.20 6.63
CA SER A 181 -7.51 41.27 6.46
C SER A 181 -8.14 41.17 5.07
N ASP A 182 -9.47 41.22 5.01
CA ASP A 182 -10.26 41.22 3.78
C ASP A 182 -11.10 42.51 3.72
N GLY A 183 -10.45 43.60 3.33
CA GLY A 183 -11.05 44.94 3.35
C GLY A 183 -11.44 45.38 4.77
N ASN A 184 -12.75 45.43 5.04
CA ASN A 184 -13.28 45.84 6.34
C ASN A 184 -13.30 44.70 7.37
N ASN A 185 -13.19 43.44 6.95
CA ASN A 185 -13.28 42.26 7.82
C ASN A 185 -11.90 41.66 8.11
N SER A 186 -11.83 40.82 9.15
CA SER A 186 -10.66 40.02 9.49
C SER A 186 -11.00 38.55 9.41
N VAL A 187 -10.08 37.72 8.91
CA VAL A 187 -10.24 36.27 8.87
C VAL A 187 -9.22 35.65 9.81
N LEU A 188 -9.73 34.94 10.82
CA LEU A 188 -8.93 34.08 11.68
C LEU A 188 -8.75 32.72 11.00
N HIS A 189 -7.51 32.31 10.82
CA HIS A 189 -7.12 31.04 10.24
C HIS A 189 -6.64 30.12 11.35
N ILE A 190 -7.14 28.90 11.37
CA ILE A 190 -6.76 27.88 12.35
C ILE A 190 -6.34 26.63 11.60
N SER A 191 -5.13 26.16 11.88
CA SER A 191 -4.59 24.91 11.36
C SER A 191 -4.15 24.06 12.55
N ILE A 192 -4.71 22.88 12.75
CA ILE A 192 -4.44 22.04 13.93
C ILE A 192 -4.35 20.58 13.50
N ASP A 193 -3.33 19.86 13.99
CA ASP A 193 -3.29 18.39 13.89
C ASP A 193 -4.26 17.77 14.90
N PHE A 194 -5.18 16.92 14.42
CA PHE A 194 -6.19 16.28 15.26
C PHE A 194 -5.57 15.40 16.36
N ILE A 195 -4.29 15.02 16.22
CA ILE A 195 -3.59 14.24 17.25
C ILE A 195 -3.51 14.95 18.61
N ILE A 196 -3.57 16.29 18.65
CA ILE A 196 -3.54 17.04 19.92
C ILE A 196 -4.91 17.50 20.40
N SER A 197 -5.91 17.58 19.52
CA SER A 197 -7.27 17.99 19.88
C SER A 197 -8.29 17.47 18.87
N ASP A 198 -9.37 16.86 19.36
CA ASP A 198 -10.51 16.53 18.52
C ASP A 198 -11.34 17.78 18.14
N TRP A 199 -12.33 17.60 17.27
CA TRP A 199 -13.23 18.68 16.83
C TRP A 199 -13.94 19.38 18.00
N SER A 200 -14.39 18.62 19.01
CA SER A 200 -15.06 19.20 20.18
C SER A 200 -14.11 20.09 20.98
N GLY A 201 -12.84 19.70 21.12
CA GLY A 201 -11.79 20.51 21.75
C GLY A 201 -11.52 21.79 20.96
N ILE A 202 -11.46 21.72 19.63
CA ILE A 202 -11.24 22.90 18.78
C ILE A 202 -12.40 23.90 18.89
N MET A 203 -13.65 23.41 18.87
CA MET A 203 -14.82 24.29 19.09
C MET A 203 -14.80 24.93 20.48
N GLN A 204 -14.34 24.20 21.50
CA GLN A 204 -14.18 24.77 22.84
C GLN A 204 -13.08 25.84 22.88
N LEU A 205 -11.93 25.61 22.25
CA LEU A 205 -10.85 26.61 22.14
C LEU A 205 -11.34 27.89 21.48
N LEU A 206 -12.10 27.76 20.40
CA LEU A 206 -12.71 28.88 19.69
C LEU A 206 -13.71 29.65 20.55
N SER A 207 -14.55 28.94 21.30
CA SER A 207 -15.50 29.55 22.23
C SER A 207 -14.79 30.35 23.31
N GLU A 208 -13.72 29.79 23.88
CA GLU A 208 -12.91 30.48 24.89
C GLU A 208 -12.17 31.69 24.30
N PHE A 209 -11.66 31.57 23.07
CA PHE A 209 -11.07 32.68 22.35
C PHE A 209 -12.06 33.85 22.20
N GLU A 210 -13.27 33.60 21.70
CA GLU A 210 -14.28 34.65 21.53
C GLU A 210 -14.69 35.27 22.87
N ASP A 211 -14.82 34.46 23.91
CA ASP A 211 -15.13 34.94 25.25
C ASP A 211 -14.08 35.94 25.76
N TYR A 212 -12.78 35.64 25.63
CA TYR A 212 -11.71 36.55 26.01
C TYR A 212 -11.58 37.76 25.06
N TYR A 213 -11.95 37.58 23.80
CA TYR A 213 -11.86 38.66 22.82
C TYR A 213 -13.00 39.67 22.95
N PHE A 214 -14.24 39.23 23.20
CA PHE A 214 -15.42 40.08 23.16
C PHE A 214 -16.05 40.36 24.53
N ASN A 215 -15.97 39.41 25.48
CA ASN A 215 -16.82 39.43 26.67
C ASN A 215 -16.06 39.59 28.00
N LYS A 216 -14.80 39.15 28.06
CA LYS A 216 -14.01 39.07 29.30
C LYS A 216 -12.74 39.92 29.24
N ALA A 217 -12.33 40.43 30.39
CA ALA A 217 -10.97 40.92 30.57
C ALA A 217 -9.99 39.74 30.55
N LEU A 218 -8.74 40.01 30.15
CA LEU A 218 -7.66 39.04 30.30
C LEU A 218 -7.34 38.92 31.79
N GLU A 219 -7.84 37.87 32.44
CA GLU A 219 -7.59 37.56 33.85
C GLU A 219 -6.45 36.53 33.99
N GLU A 220 -5.88 36.44 35.20
CA GLU A 220 -4.92 35.39 35.56
C GLU A 220 -5.56 34.00 35.41
N TYR A 221 -4.88 33.13 34.67
CA TYR A 221 -5.27 31.73 34.53
C TYR A 221 -4.84 30.93 35.77
N SER A 222 -5.68 29.98 36.19
CA SER A 222 -5.34 29.01 37.24
C SER A 222 -4.94 27.68 36.61
N GLU A 223 -3.79 27.15 37.00
CA GLU A 223 -3.20 25.93 36.44
C GLU A 223 -4.20 24.75 36.39
N GLU A 224 -4.15 23.98 35.30
CA GLU A 224 -4.94 22.77 35.12
C GLU A 224 -4.65 21.77 36.25
N LYS A 225 -5.65 21.57 37.09
CA LYS A 225 -5.62 20.56 38.15
C LYS A 225 -5.69 19.13 37.60
N TYR A 226 -6.19 18.97 36.38
CA TYR A 226 -6.39 17.68 35.72
C TYR A 226 -6.09 17.85 34.23
N THR A 227 -5.07 17.14 33.73
CA THR A 227 -4.57 17.27 32.35
C THR A 227 -4.99 16.09 31.48
N PHE A 228 -4.75 16.17 30.16
CA PHE A 228 -5.02 15.05 29.25
C PHE A 228 -4.18 13.81 29.59
N ARG A 229 -2.97 13.99 30.14
CA ARG A 229 -2.18 12.89 30.70
C ARG A 229 -2.92 12.15 31.81
N ASN A 230 -3.53 12.89 32.75
CA ASN A 230 -4.33 12.27 33.82
C ASN A 230 -5.51 11.49 33.22
N TYR A 231 -6.21 12.08 32.24
CA TYR A 231 -7.28 11.41 31.52
C TYR A 231 -6.83 10.12 30.83
N ARG A 232 -5.70 10.13 30.11
CA ARG A 232 -5.15 8.94 29.43
C ARG A 232 -4.81 7.83 30.43
N ILE A 233 -4.17 8.19 31.53
CA ILE A 233 -3.83 7.23 32.59
C ILE A 233 -5.09 6.64 33.21
N ASP A 234 -6.10 7.46 33.50
CA ASP A 234 -7.37 7.00 34.06
C ASP A 234 -8.14 6.12 33.06
N GLU A 235 -8.09 6.41 31.77
CA GLU A 235 -8.67 5.55 30.74
C GLU A 235 -7.98 4.19 30.68
N ILE A 236 -6.65 4.14 30.70
CA ILE A 236 -5.89 2.87 30.73
C ILE A 236 -6.24 2.07 31.99
N LYS A 237 -6.27 2.71 33.17
CA LYS A 237 -6.67 2.07 34.42
C LYS A 237 -8.10 1.51 34.38
N ASN A 238 -9.02 2.21 33.71
CA ASN A 238 -10.41 1.77 33.57
C ASN A 238 -10.57 0.68 32.50
N ALA A 239 -9.76 0.67 31.45
CA ALA A 239 -9.71 -0.41 30.46
C ALA A 239 -9.30 -1.75 31.10
N LEU A 240 -8.64 -1.73 32.25
CA LEU A 240 -8.28 -2.93 33.02
C LEU A 240 -9.42 -3.47 33.92
N ARG A 241 -10.62 -2.88 33.86
CA ARG A 241 -11.83 -3.31 34.58
C ARG A 241 -12.70 -4.23 33.72
N VAL A 242 -13.62 -4.95 34.37
CA VAL A 242 -14.48 -6.01 33.79
C VAL A 242 -15.21 -5.60 32.50
N ASP A 243 -15.60 -4.32 32.39
CA ASP A 243 -16.38 -3.81 31.25
C ASP A 243 -15.61 -3.75 29.92
N SER A 244 -14.29 -3.53 29.92
CA SER A 244 -13.51 -3.53 28.67
C SER A 244 -13.34 -4.93 28.09
N LYS A 245 -13.11 -5.94 28.96
CA LYS A 245 -13.04 -7.34 28.54
C LYS A 245 -14.37 -7.84 27.96
N LYS A 246 -15.49 -7.34 28.49
CA LYS A 246 -16.83 -7.62 27.94
C LYS A 246 -16.97 -7.08 26.52
N SER A 247 -16.55 -5.84 26.27
CA SER A 247 -16.55 -5.23 24.93
C SER A 247 -15.65 -5.98 23.96
N GLN A 248 -14.43 -6.34 24.37
CA GLN A 248 -13.51 -7.13 23.54
C GLN A 248 -14.15 -8.47 23.13
N LEU A 249 -14.70 -9.23 24.09
CA LEU A 249 -15.37 -10.50 23.80
C LEU A 249 -16.60 -10.33 22.90
N PHE A 250 -17.35 -9.24 23.08
CA PHE A 250 -18.48 -8.90 22.22
C PHE A 250 -18.02 -8.72 20.77
N TRP A 251 -16.98 -7.93 20.52
CA TRP A 251 -16.45 -7.69 19.18
C TRP A 251 -15.83 -8.94 18.57
N GLN A 252 -15.05 -9.71 19.35
CA GLN A 252 -14.49 -11.00 18.90
C GLN A 252 -15.57 -11.96 18.38
N ARG A 253 -16.72 -12.03 19.07
CA ARG A 253 -17.88 -12.84 18.62
C ARG A 253 -18.56 -12.28 17.37
N LYS A 254 -18.41 -10.98 17.11
CA LYS A 254 -18.99 -10.29 15.95
C LYS A 254 -18.08 -10.24 14.72
N LEU A 255 -16.78 -10.52 14.82
CA LEU A 255 -15.82 -10.36 13.69
C LEU A 255 -16.32 -11.03 12.40
N ASN A 256 -16.79 -12.28 12.47
CA ASN A 256 -17.34 -13.04 11.33
C ASN A 256 -18.64 -12.45 10.72
N LYS A 257 -19.28 -11.51 11.42
CA LYS A 257 -20.54 -10.86 11.01
C LYS A 257 -20.32 -9.42 10.52
N ILE A 258 -19.07 -8.97 10.45
CA ILE A 258 -18.74 -7.64 9.93
C ILE A 258 -18.58 -7.72 8.41
N TYR A 259 -19.43 -7.00 7.69
CA TYR A 259 -19.39 -6.89 6.24
C TYR A 259 -18.17 -6.09 5.78
N GLU A 260 -17.81 -6.19 4.51
CA GLU A 260 -16.76 -5.35 3.91
C GLU A 260 -17.21 -3.88 3.79
N SER A 261 -16.28 -2.97 3.54
CA SER A 261 -16.62 -1.58 3.20
C SER A 261 -17.41 -1.52 1.87
N PRO A 262 -18.12 -0.42 1.59
CA PRO A 262 -18.65 -0.17 0.25
C PRO A 262 -17.57 -0.32 -0.85
N ILE A 263 -17.93 -0.89 -2.00
CA ILE A 263 -17.08 -1.04 -3.18
C ILE A 263 -17.64 -0.12 -4.26
N LEU A 264 -17.13 1.11 -4.31
CA LEU A 264 -17.52 2.13 -5.29
C LEU A 264 -16.59 2.13 -6.52
N PRO A 265 -17.02 2.67 -7.68
CA PRO A 265 -16.15 2.87 -8.83
C PRO A 265 -15.03 3.88 -8.53
N THR A 266 -13.79 3.41 -8.42
CA THR A 266 -12.58 4.25 -8.26
C THR A 266 -11.83 4.40 -9.59
N LYS A 267 -11.00 5.45 -9.70
CA LYS A 267 -10.05 5.58 -10.80
C LYS A 267 -8.98 4.48 -10.68
N SER A 268 -8.54 3.93 -11.81
CA SER A 268 -7.49 2.89 -11.83
C SER A 268 -6.19 3.41 -11.20
N ASP A 269 -5.58 2.58 -10.36
CA ASP A 269 -4.33 2.87 -9.64
C ASP A 269 -3.17 3.24 -10.57
N TYR A 270 -3.25 2.84 -11.85
CA TYR A 270 -2.23 3.08 -12.89
C TYR A 270 -1.96 4.57 -13.19
N TYR A 271 -2.88 5.49 -12.84
CA TYR A 271 -2.77 6.91 -13.19
C TYR A 271 -2.51 7.84 -12.00
N LEU A 272 -2.38 7.32 -10.78
CA LEU A 272 -2.36 8.16 -9.57
C LEU A 272 -0.93 8.49 -9.16
N LYS A 273 -0.50 9.74 -9.38
CA LYS A 273 0.74 10.26 -8.79
C LYS A 273 0.54 10.42 -7.28
N LYS A 274 1.49 9.93 -6.47
CA LYS A 274 1.39 9.93 -4.98
C LYS A 274 1.06 11.31 -4.37
N HIS A 275 1.53 12.40 -4.97
CA HIS A 275 1.21 13.77 -4.54
C HIS A 275 -0.25 14.20 -4.79
N GLU A 276 -0.95 13.61 -5.75
CA GLU A 276 -2.36 13.91 -6.06
C GLU A 276 -3.32 13.26 -5.06
N LEU A 277 -2.87 12.25 -4.32
CA LEU A 277 -3.66 11.54 -3.30
C LEU A 277 -3.65 12.23 -1.93
N ASN A 278 -2.84 13.27 -1.74
CA ASN A 278 -2.65 13.97 -0.46
C ASN A 278 -3.53 15.22 -0.31
N ARG A 279 -4.51 15.42 -1.20
CA ARG A 279 -5.43 16.56 -1.18
C ARG A 279 -6.86 16.13 -0.97
N PHE A 280 -7.66 17.04 -0.44
CA PHE A 280 -9.07 16.83 -0.15
C PHE A 280 -9.92 17.98 -0.69
N LYS A 281 -11.12 17.64 -1.15
CA LYS A 281 -12.15 18.59 -1.58
C LYS A 281 -13.36 18.44 -0.67
N ARG A 282 -13.89 19.57 -0.18
CA ARG A 282 -15.13 19.62 0.61
C ARG A 282 -16.34 19.89 -0.27
N LEU A 283 -17.36 19.06 -0.16
CA LEU A 283 -18.74 19.36 -0.57
C LEU A 283 -19.60 19.56 0.68
N HIS A 284 -20.50 20.52 0.71
CA HIS A 284 -21.33 20.74 1.90
C HIS A 284 -22.75 21.25 1.57
N PHE A 285 -23.67 21.07 2.52
CA PHE A 285 -24.95 21.76 2.54
C PHE A 285 -25.44 21.95 3.97
N MET A 286 -26.30 22.95 4.16
CA MET A 286 -26.96 23.24 5.43
C MET A 286 -28.44 22.89 5.31
N LEU A 287 -28.96 22.08 6.23
CA LEU A 287 -30.40 21.98 6.47
C LEU A 287 -30.84 23.18 7.30
N SER A 288 -31.92 23.84 6.89
CA SER A 288 -32.47 24.91 7.70
C SER A 288 -32.94 24.39 9.06
N LYS A 289 -33.00 25.29 10.04
CA LYS A 289 -33.58 25.00 11.36
C LYS A 289 -34.96 24.30 11.28
N THR A 290 -35.80 24.65 10.31
CA THR A 290 -37.13 24.02 10.13
C THR A 290 -37.01 22.58 9.62
N GLN A 291 -36.19 22.34 8.61
CA GLN A 291 -35.93 21.00 8.07
C GLN A 291 -35.30 20.10 9.12
N TRP A 292 -34.31 20.61 9.86
CA TRP A 292 -33.65 19.85 10.92
C TRP A 292 -34.58 19.51 12.08
N ASN A 293 -35.41 20.46 12.53
CA ASN A 293 -36.44 20.20 13.54
C ASN A 293 -37.44 19.14 13.09
N SER A 294 -37.82 19.14 11.81
CA SER A 294 -38.70 18.12 11.24
C SER A 294 -38.07 16.73 11.34
N ILE A 295 -36.82 16.56 10.89
CA ILE A 295 -36.09 15.30 11.01
C ILE A 295 -36.01 14.86 12.47
N ARG A 296 -35.64 15.75 13.40
CA ARG A 296 -35.55 15.41 14.83
C ARG A 296 -36.89 14.92 15.39
N LYS A 297 -37.98 15.61 15.09
CA LYS A 297 -39.32 15.24 15.56
C LYS A 297 -39.77 13.89 14.98
N ILE A 298 -39.55 13.65 13.69
CA ILE A 298 -39.91 12.37 13.06
C ILE A 298 -39.05 11.24 13.64
N SER A 299 -37.74 11.45 13.79
CA SER A 299 -36.82 10.48 14.42
C SER A 299 -37.30 10.07 15.81
N GLN A 300 -37.63 11.06 16.65
CA GLN A 300 -38.18 10.84 17.99
C GLN A 300 -39.48 10.04 17.95
N ASN A 301 -40.43 10.40 17.08
CA ASN A 301 -41.73 9.73 16.96
C ASN A 301 -41.61 8.26 16.55
N VAL A 302 -40.61 7.90 15.76
CA VAL A 302 -40.41 6.51 15.31
C VAL A 302 -39.41 5.73 16.18
N GLY A 303 -38.86 6.35 17.22
CA GLY A 303 -37.99 5.72 18.21
C GLY A 303 -36.54 5.55 17.75
N VAL A 304 -36.01 6.44 16.92
CA VAL A 304 -34.61 6.41 16.44
C VAL A 304 -33.90 7.73 16.71
N THR A 305 -32.57 7.70 16.74
CA THR A 305 -31.77 8.92 16.92
C THR A 305 -31.62 9.69 15.60
N PRO A 306 -31.53 11.03 15.63
CA PRO A 306 -31.23 11.83 14.44
C PRO A 306 -29.89 11.44 13.77
N THR A 307 -28.89 11.06 14.58
CA THR A 307 -27.61 10.52 14.09
C THR A 307 -27.81 9.28 13.23
N ALA A 308 -28.58 8.29 13.73
CA ALA A 308 -28.90 7.09 12.98
C ALA A 308 -29.67 7.40 11.68
N THR A 309 -30.56 8.41 11.70
CA THR A 309 -31.29 8.84 10.51
C THR A 309 -30.38 9.38 9.40
N ILE A 310 -29.47 10.30 9.73
CA ILE A 310 -28.57 10.86 8.72
C ILE A 310 -27.57 9.79 8.23
N MET A 311 -27.06 8.95 9.14
CA MET A 311 -26.20 7.82 8.78
C MET A 311 -26.93 6.79 7.90
N ALA A 312 -28.22 6.53 8.13
CA ALA A 312 -29.04 5.69 7.28
C ALA A 312 -29.20 6.28 5.87
N ALA A 313 -29.42 7.60 5.76
CA ALA A 313 -29.44 8.27 4.46
C ALA A 313 -28.08 8.15 3.75
N TYR A 314 -26.98 8.28 4.48
CA TYR A 314 -25.62 8.12 3.93
C TYR A 314 -25.38 6.68 3.43
N ALA A 315 -25.74 5.68 4.22
CA ALA A 315 -25.65 4.27 3.86
C ALA A 315 -26.50 3.92 2.63
N VAL A 316 -27.73 4.44 2.54
CA VAL A 316 -28.60 4.27 1.37
C VAL A 316 -27.97 4.89 0.12
N THR A 317 -27.36 6.08 0.22
CA THR A 317 -26.64 6.68 -0.90
C THR A 317 -25.44 5.84 -1.32
N LEU A 318 -24.56 5.43 -0.40
CA LEU A 318 -23.41 4.59 -0.73
C LEU A 318 -23.85 3.29 -1.41
N LYS A 319 -24.92 2.66 -0.91
CA LYS A 319 -25.51 1.44 -1.47
C LYS A 319 -25.97 1.56 -2.92
N LYS A 320 -26.48 2.73 -3.30
CA LYS A 320 -26.89 2.99 -4.68
C LYS A 320 -25.72 2.81 -5.66
N TYR A 321 -24.52 3.24 -5.27
CA TYR A 321 -23.33 3.26 -6.12
C TYR A 321 -22.36 2.09 -5.86
N SER A 322 -22.59 1.35 -4.78
CA SER A 322 -21.74 0.23 -4.36
C SER A 322 -22.14 -1.09 -5.01
N ILE A 323 -21.16 -1.94 -5.33
CA ILE A 323 -21.38 -3.32 -5.79
C ILE A 323 -21.99 -4.16 -4.66
N ASN A 324 -21.39 -4.14 -3.47
CA ASN A 324 -21.93 -4.81 -2.30
C ASN A 324 -23.06 -3.98 -1.66
N LYS A 325 -24.15 -4.67 -1.28
CA LYS A 325 -25.33 -4.07 -0.63
C LYS A 325 -25.30 -4.16 0.88
N ASN A 326 -24.71 -5.23 1.42
CA ASN A 326 -24.33 -5.31 2.83
C ASN A 326 -22.95 -4.67 2.98
N MET A 327 -22.81 -3.74 3.93
CA MET A 327 -21.60 -2.93 4.03
C MET A 327 -21.32 -2.48 5.46
N THR A 328 -20.08 -2.11 5.73
CA THR A 328 -19.66 -1.50 6.99
C THR A 328 -19.25 -0.05 6.78
N ILE A 329 -19.75 0.84 7.65
CA ILE A 329 -19.33 2.25 7.74
C ILE A 329 -18.50 2.43 9.01
N ASN A 330 -17.38 3.13 8.90
CA ASN A 330 -16.59 3.52 10.07
C ASN A 330 -17.19 4.80 10.66
N MET A 331 -17.68 4.76 11.89
CA MET A 331 -18.26 5.92 12.54
C MET A 331 -17.29 6.49 13.56
N THR A 332 -16.99 7.78 13.48
CA THR A 332 -16.28 8.50 14.54
C THR A 332 -17.30 9.17 15.47
N ASN A 333 -17.01 9.11 16.76
CA ASN A 333 -17.76 9.85 17.77
C ASN A 333 -16.82 10.53 18.77
N PHE A 334 -17.30 11.61 19.38
CA PHE A 334 -16.57 12.35 20.40
C PHE A 334 -17.01 11.83 21.78
N SER A 335 -16.25 10.90 22.34
CA SER A 335 -16.65 10.15 23.54
C SER A 335 -15.75 10.50 24.73
N LYS A 336 -15.87 11.74 25.23
CA LYS A 336 -15.19 12.18 26.45
C LYS A 336 -15.85 11.57 27.69
N THR A 337 -15.16 10.65 28.36
CA THR A 337 -15.65 10.01 29.59
C THR A 337 -15.53 10.99 30.76
N ASN A 338 -16.61 11.25 31.49
CA ASN A 338 -16.59 12.20 32.59
C ASN A 338 -16.05 11.55 33.88
N TYR A 339 -14.75 11.66 34.14
CA TYR A 339 -14.14 11.15 35.38
C TYR A 339 -14.32 12.09 36.58
N ASN A 340 -14.34 13.40 36.34
CA ASN A 340 -14.49 14.42 37.38
C ASN A 340 -14.95 15.76 36.76
N GLU A 341 -15.20 16.76 37.61
CA GLU A 341 -15.66 18.08 37.16
C GLU A 341 -14.70 18.79 36.17
N TYR A 342 -13.40 18.52 36.25
CA TYR A 342 -12.37 19.14 35.42
C TYR A 342 -12.34 18.58 33.99
N THR A 343 -12.86 17.35 33.79
CA THR A 343 -12.82 16.68 32.49
C THR A 343 -13.61 17.44 31.42
N LYS A 344 -14.68 18.14 31.80
CA LYS A 344 -15.56 18.83 30.85
C LYS A 344 -14.83 19.87 29.99
N LYS A 345 -13.86 20.57 30.56
CA LYS A 345 -13.12 21.65 29.88
C LYS A 345 -11.80 21.20 29.29
N LEU A 346 -11.48 19.91 29.39
CA LEU A 346 -10.19 19.39 28.98
C LEU A 346 -10.05 19.36 27.46
N ILE A 347 -8.94 19.88 26.95
CA ILE A 347 -8.57 19.82 25.53
C ILE A 347 -7.68 18.60 25.29
N GLY A 348 -7.93 17.89 24.19
CA GLY A 348 -7.29 16.63 23.83
C GLY A 348 -8.06 15.89 22.75
N ASP A 349 -7.51 14.79 22.26
CA ASP A 349 -8.20 13.90 21.32
C ASP A 349 -9.00 12.83 22.08
N PHE A 350 -10.33 12.97 22.07
CA PHE A 350 -11.27 12.02 22.66
C PHE A 350 -12.07 11.28 21.59
N THR A 351 -11.56 11.26 20.35
CA THR A 351 -12.17 10.56 19.24
C THR A 351 -12.17 9.07 19.52
N ASN A 352 -13.30 8.43 19.25
CA ASN A 352 -13.41 6.99 19.22
C ASN A 352 -14.08 6.55 17.93
N THR A 353 -13.68 5.37 17.44
CA THR A 353 -14.20 4.80 16.19
C THR A 353 -15.07 3.58 16.49
N LEU A 354 -16.10 3.36 15.67
CA LEU A 354 -17.02 2.23 15.77
C LEU A 354 -17.29 1.68 14.37
N LEU A 355 -17.34 0.36 14.23
CA LEU A 355 -17.74 -0.27 12.96
C LEU A 355 -19.24 -0.54 12.93
N ILE A 356 -19.94 0.11 12.01
CA ILE A 356 -21.40 -0.04 11.82
C ILE A 356 -21.63 -0.97 10.62
N SER A 357 -21.73 -2.27 10.89
CA SER A 357 -21.97 -3.32 9.88
C SER A 357 -23.48 -3.45 9.60
N ILE A 358 -23.91 -3.02 8.41
CA ILE A 358 -25.32 -2.87 8.02
C ILE A 358 -25.70 -3.90 6.98
N LYS A 359 -26.77 -4.65 7.25
CA LYS A 359 -27.42 -5.56 6.29
C LYS A 359 -28.47 -4.79 5.48
N ASP A 360 -28.58 -5.08 4.19
CA ASP A 360 -29.63 -4.50 3.35
C ASP A 360 -31.00 -5.12 3.63
N ASN A 361 -31.89 -4.33 4.23
CA ASN A 361 -33.30 -4.64 4.43
C ASN A 361 -34.22 -3.45 4.10
N MET A 362 -33.82 -2.57 3.17
CA MET A 362 -34.61 -1.38 2.80
C MET A 362 -35.97 -1.67 2.16
N LYS A 363 -36.23 -2.92 1.74
CA LYS A 363 -37.54 -3.36 1.23
C LYS A 363 -38.67 -3.13 2.24
N ASP A 364 -38.35 -3.15 3.53
CA ASP A 364 -39.31 -2.97 4.62
C ASP A 364 -39.53 -1.49 5.00
N GLY A 365 -39.00 -0.55 4.18
CA GLY A 365 -39.11 0.89 4.36
C GLY A 365 -37.99 1.52 5.20
N PHE A 366 -37.79 2.83 5.02
CA PHE A 366 -36.68 3.56 5.65
C PHE A 366 -36.73 3.59 7.18
N ILE A 367 -37.92 3.58 7.79
CA ILE A 367 -38.08 3.49 9.25
C ILE A 367 -37.42 2.20 9.79
N ASN A 368 -37.74 1.05 9.20
CA ASN A 368 -37.25 -0.23 9.70
C ASN A 368 -35.74 -0.38 9.48
N TYR A 369 -35.25 0.08 8.33
CA TYR A 369 -33.83 0.16 8.06
C TYR A 369 -33.09 1.03 9.10
N THR A 370 -33.63 2.23 9.39
CA THR A 370 -33.05 3.15 10.36
C THR A 370 -33.11 2.59 11.79
N ARG A 371 -34.18 1.89 12.16
CA ARG A 371 -34.28 1.22 13.48
C ARG A 371 -33.23 0.13 13.65
N ASN A 372 -33.04 -0.69 12.62
CA ASN A 372 -32.01 -1.72 12.63
C ASN A 372 -30.62 -1.10 12.80
N LEU A 373 -30.31 -0.07 12.01
CA LEU A 373 -29.06 0.67 12.11
C LEU A 373 -28.90 1.35 13.48
N ASN A 374 -29.96 1.92 14.05
CA ASN A 374 -29.93 2.53 15.39
C ASN A 374 -29.62 1.48 16.48
N ASN A 375 -30.17 0.27 16.37
CA ASN A 375 -29.87 -0.82 17.29
C ASN A 375 -28.39 -1.25 17.18
N ILE A 376 -27.88 -1.41 15.96
CA ILE A 376 -26.45 -1.72 15.71
C ILE A 376 -25.56 -0.62 16.31
N LEU A 377 -25.93 0.64 16.13
CA LEU A 377 -25.21 1.78 16.71
C LEU A 377 -25.19 1.73 18.24
N PHE A 378 -26.32 1.46 18.88
CA PHE A 378 -26.39 1.36 20.34
C PHE A 378 -25.58 0.18 20.88
N GLU A 379 -25.65 -0.99 20.24
CA GLU A 379 -24.79 -2.12 20.60
C GLU A 379 -23.30 -1.78 20.46
N ALA A 380 -22.91 -1.05 19.41
CA ALA A 380 -21.53 -0.60 19.24
C ALA A 380 -21.12 0.42 20.32
N LEU A 381 -22.00 1.36 20.68
CA LEU A 381 -21.77 2.35 21.74
C LEU A 381 -21.66 1.71 23.13
N ASP A 382 -22.48 0.70 23.43
CA ASP A 382 -22.42 -0.06 24.69
C ASP A 382 -21.10 -0.81 24.84
N ASN A 383 -20.41 -1.08 23.72
CA ASN A 383 -19.14 -1.81 23.67
C ASN A 383 -17.99 -0.93 23.12
N LYS A 384 -18.10 0.40 23.27
CA LYS A 384 -17.13 1.38 22.74
C LYS A 384 -15.77 1.38 23.43
N SER A 385 -15.63 0.68 24.56
CA SER A 385 -14.35 0.57 25.29
C SER A 385 -13.32 -0.31 24.57
N TYR A 386 -13.73 -0.99 23.49
CA TYR A 386 -12.83 -1.59 22.50
C TYR A 386 -13.00 -0.82 21.20
N SER A 387 -11.95 -0.15 20.75
CA SER A 387 -12.05 0.84 19.67
C SER A 387 -12.24 0.18 18.31
N GLY A 388 -12.84 0.90 17.35
CA GLY A 388 -12.93 0.45 15.97
C GLY A 388 -11.57 0.18 15.34
N VAL A 389 -10.51 0.87 15.78
CA VAL A 389 -9.12 0.57 15.37
C VAL A 389 -8.70 -0.84 15.82
N ASP A 390 -9.02 -1.21 17.06
CA ASP A 390 -8.72 -2.55 17.57
C ASP A 390 -9.57 -3.62 16.87
N VAL A 391 -10.83 -3.33 16.55
CA VAL A 391 -11.69 -4.24 15.77
C VAL A 391 -11.17 -4.42 14.33
N ILE A 392 -10.72 -3.36 13.66
CA ILE A 392 -10.10 -3.46 12.32
C ILE A 392 -8.83 -4.32 12.40
N ARG A 393 -7.99 -4.12 13.42
CA ARG A 393 -6.78 -4.94 13.64
C ARG A 393 -7.14 -6.42 13.80
N ASP A 394 -8.13 -6.73 14.63
CA ASP A 394 -8.60 -8.11 14.82
C ASP A 394 -9.23 -8.69 13.55
N LEU A 395 -9.98 -7.90 12.79
CA LEU A 395 -10.54 -8.32 11.50
C LEU A 395 -9.45 -8.61 10.47
N SER A 396 -8.40 -7.79 10.40
CA SER A 396 -7.25 -8.03 9.53
C SER A 396 -6.52 -9.31 9.91
N ASN A 397 -6.33 -9.56 11.21
CA ASN A 397 -5.75 -10.80 11.71
C ASN A 397 -6.62 -12.02 11.38
N MET A 398 -7.95 -11.90 11.55
CA MET A 398 -8.90 -13.00 11.29
C MET A 398 -9.06 -13.31 9.80
N LYS A 399 -9.04 -12.28 8.93
CA LYS A 399 -9.19 -12.43 7.47
C LYS A 399 -7.85 -12.59 6.74
N HIS A 400 -6.72 -12.53 7.44
CA HIS A 400 -5.36 -12.58 6.89
C HIS A 400 -5.11 -11.63 5.71
N LYS A 401 -5.73 -10.45 5.74
CA LYS A 401 -5.55 -9.39 4.75
C LYS A 401 -5.69 -8.01 5.39
N GLU A 402 -5.10 -7.00 4.78
CA GLU A 402 -5.34 -5.61 5.20
C GLU A 402 -6.83 -5.28 5.01
N ILE A 403 -7.44 -4.70 6.04
CA ILE A 403 -8.85 -4.29 6.04
C ILE A 403 -8.90 -2.78 6.09
N LEU A 404 -9.40 -2.19 5.01
CA LEU A 404 -9.63 -0.76 4.90
C LEU A 404 -11.11 -0.45 5.11
N MET A 405 -11.41 0.58 5.93
CA MET A 405 -12.77 1.09 6.14
C MET A 405 -12.82 2.59 5.79
N PRO A 406 -12.77 2.95 4.50
CA PRO A 406 -12.43 4.31 4.06
C PRO A 406 -13.64 5.25 3.97
N TYR A 407 -14.84 4.77 4.27
CA TYR A 407 -16.08 5.56 4.28
C TYR A 407 -16.46 5.87 5.72
N VAL A 408 -16.21 7.12 6.11
CA VAL A 408 -16.34 7.58 7.49
C VAL A 408 -17.62 8.39 7.66
N PHE A 409 -18.29 8.18 8.79
CA PHE A 409 -19.39 9.03 9.25
C PHE A 409 -19.02 9.67 10.59
N THR A 410 -18.81 10.98 10.58
CA THR A 410 -18.41 11.76 11.75
C THR A 410 -19.60 12.53 12.32
N SER A 411 -20.04 12.16 13.53
CA SER A 411 -21.21 12.78 14.16
C SER A 411 -20.84 13.67 15.35
N ALA A 412 -21.04 14.98 15.19
CA ALA A 412 -21.09 15.97 16.26
C ALA A 412 -22.54 16.33 16.66
N ILE A 413 -23.54 15.58 16.18
CA ILE A 413 -24.95 15.79 16.51
C ILE A 413 -25.17 15.52 18.00
N GLY A 414 -25.83 16.45 18.71
CA GLY A 414 -26.10 16.32 20.14
C GLY A 414 -24.97 16.76 21.06
N LEU A 415 -23.83 17.22 20.52
CA LEU A 415 -22.86 17.97 21.31
C LEU A 415 -23.43 19.33 21.75
N PRO A 416 -22.93 19.93 22.85
CA PRO A 416 -23.35 21.26 23.27
C PRO A 416 -23.21 22.28 22.14
N LYS A 417 -24.27 23.03 21.89
CA LYS A 417 -24.27 24.09 20.88
C LYS A 417 -23.49 25.28 21.40
N ILE A 418 -22.58 25.78 20.59
CA ILE A 418 -21.82 27.00 20.85
C ILE A 418 -22.24 28.01 19.79
N ASP A 419 -22.77 29.12 20.24
CA ASP A 419 -23.10 30.25 19.37
C ASP A 419 -21.84 31.10 19.22
N PHE A 420 -21.35 31.22 17.99
CA PHE A 420 -20.15 31.98 17.65
C PHE A 420 -20.51 33.37 17.12
N ILE A 421 -19.70 34.37 17.46
CA ILE A 421 -19.74 35.70 16.88
C ILE A 421 -19.14 35.67 15.46
N GLY A 422 -18.06 34.90 15.28
CA GLY A 422 -17.42 34.67 14.01
C GLY A 422 -18.24 33.79 13.07
N LYS A 423 -18.12 34.06 11.77
CA LYS A 423 -18.80 33.29 10.72
C LYS A 423 -17.83 32.29 10.11
N PHE A 424 -18.17 31.01 10.14
CA PHE A 424 -17.40 29.96 9.48
C PHE A 424 -17.57 30.10 7.97
N ASP A 425 -16.47 30.32 7.25
CA ASP A 425 -16.49 30.55 5.81
C ASP A 425 -15.96 29.31 5.05
N TYR A 426 -14.67 29.03 5.19
CA TYR A 426 -14.00 27.90 4.52
C TYR A 426 -13.35 26.98 5.55
N GLY A 427 -13.38 25.67 5.31
CA GLY A 427 -12.57 24.72 6.06
C GLY A 427 -12.47 23.39 5.35
N ILE A 428 -11.42 22.65 5.64
CA ILE A 428 -11.16 21.32 5.07
C ILE A 428 -10.44 20.48 6.11
N SER A 429 -10.83 19.21 6.24
CA SER A 429 -10.10 18.24 7.03
C SER A 429 -9.52 17.14 6.16
N GLN A 430 -8.45 16.54 6.66
CA GLN A 430 -7.71 15.48 6.02
C GLN A 430 -7.61 14.33 7.00
N SER A 431 -7.81 13.11 6.52
CA SER A 431 -7.70 11.90 7.33
C SER A 431 -7.00 10.79 6.56
N PRO A 432 -5.92 10.19 7.09
CA PRO A 432 -5.23 9.08 6.45
C PRO A 432 -6.18 7.95 6.05
N GLN A 433 -5.98 7.39 4.86
CA GLN A 433 -6.74 6.25 4.34
C GLN A 433 -8.27 6.42 4.26
N VAL A 434 -8.81 7.61 4.51
CA VAL A 434 -10.22 7.94 4.32
C VAL A 434 -10.45 8.45 2.90
N PHE A 435 -11.50 7.93 2.26
CA PHE A 435 -11.93 8.32 0.91
C PHE A 435 -13.02 9.39 0.97
N ILE A 436 -14.01 9.20 1.84
CA ILE A 436 -15.10 10.15 2.09
C ILE A 436 -15.35 10.20 3.60
N ASP A 437 -15.23 11.38 4.21
CA ASP A 437 -15.68 11.64 5.57
C ASP A 437 -16.96 12.48 5.54
N CYS A 438 -18.09 11.88 5.94
CA CYS A 438 -19.38 12.55 6.07
C CYS A 438 -19.56 13.11 7.48
N GLN A 439 -19.32 14.42 7.63
CA GLN A 439 -19.30 15.12 8.90
C GLN A 439 -20.60 15.88 9.14
N CYS A 440 -21.24 15.65 10.30
CA CYS A 440 -22.50 16.28 10.66
C CYS A 440 -22.36 17.10 11.95
N SER A 441 -22.57 18.42 11.87
CA SER A 441 -22.45 19.35 13.01
C SER A 441 -23.64 20.30 13.11
N GLU A 442 -24.13 20.53 14.33
CA GLU A 442 -25.22 21.48 14.58
C GLU A 442 -24.69 22.90 14.78
N PHE A 443 -25.22 23.85 14.03
CA PHE A 443 -24.98 25.29 14.20
C PHE A 443 -26.31 25.99 14.52
N GLY A 444 -26.26 27.27 14.93
CA GLY A 444 -27.47 28.07 15.22
C GLY A 444 -28.50 28.07 14.07
N ASP A 445 -28.02 27.93 12.84
CA ASP A 445 -28.81 27.98 11.61
C ASP A 445 -29.43 26.63 11.17
N GLY A 446 -29.04 25.51 11.81
CA GLY A 446 -29.57 24.19 11.51
C GLY A 446 -28.53 23.06 11.63
N LEU A 447 -28.50 22.15 10.65
CA LEU A 447 -27.52 21.05 10.59
C LEU A 447 -26.63 21.23 9.34
N GLN A 448 -25.34 21.40 9.57
CA GLN A 448 -24.34 21.40 8.50
C GLN A 448 -23.85 19.99 8.26
N ILE A 449 -23.82 19.59 7.00
CA ILE A 449 -23.24 18.32 6.57
C ILE A 449 -22.16 18.58 5.53
N ASN A 450 -20.95 18.09 5.81
CA ASN A 450 -19.78 18.19 4.93
C ASN A 450 -19.36 16.79 4.47
N TRP A 451 -18.93 16.65 3.23
CA TRP A 451 -18.19 15.51 2.72
C TRP A 451 -16.78 15.98 2.38
N ASP A 452 -15.80 15.50 3.13
CA ASP A 452 -14.39 15.68 2.78
C ASP A 452 -13.94 14.47 1.98
N ILE A 453 -13.66 14.71 0.71
CA ILE A 453 -13.37 13.67 -0.28
C ILE A 453 -11.90 13.74 -0.65
N ARG A 454 -11.23 12.60 -0.62
CA ARG A 454 -9.84 12.48 -1.10
C ARG A 454 -9.80 12.65 -2.62
N GLU A 455 -8.98 13.59 -3.08
CA GLU A 455 -8.77 13.82 -4.51
C GLU A 455 -8.06 12.62 -5.16
N GLY A 456 -8.27 12.43 -6.46
CA GLY A 456 -7.68 11.32 -7.22
C GLY A 456 -8.42 9.98 -7.11
N VAL A 457 -9.10 9.69 -5.99
CA VAL A 457 -9.75 8.37 -5.79
C VAL A 457 -10.94 8.13 -6.74
N PHE A 458 -11.79 9.14 -6.96
CA PHE A 458 -13.03 9.02 -7.71
C PHE A 458 -13.07 9.95 -8.93
N ASP A 459 -14.00 9.67 -9.85
CA ASP A 459 -14.43 10.67 -10.82
C ASP A 459 -15.18 11.82 -10.14
N VAL A 460 -14.89 13.05 -10.54
CA VAL A 460 -15.48 14.25 -9.93
C VAL A 460 -16.99 14.28 -10.14
N ARG A 461 -17.48 13.86 -11.31
CA ARG A 461 -18.91 13.84 -11.61
C ARG A 461 -19.63 12.79 -10.77
N LEU A 462 -19.03 11.62 -10.60
CA LEU A 462 -19.59 10.57 -9.74
C LEU A 462 -19.81 11.09 -8.32
N ILE A 463 -18.81 11.75 -7.73
CA ILE A 463 -18.91 12.27 -6.37
C ILE A 463 -19.95 13.40 -6.26
N GLU A 464 -20.00 14.31 -7.23
CA GLU A 464 -20.99 15.38 -7.25
C GLU A 464 -22.43 14.83 -7.37
N GLU A 465 -22.64 13.76 -8.16
CA GLU A 465 -23.92 13.07 -8.24
C GLU A 465 -24.28 12.36 -6.93
N MET A 466 -23.35 11.61 -6.35
CA MET A 466 -23.56 10.95 -5.06
C MET A 466 -23.96 11.95 -3.97
N PHE A 467 -23.26 13.07 -3.90
CA PHE A 467 -23.53 14.12 -2.94
C PHE A 467 -24.90 14.78 -3.17
N TYR A 468 -25.26 15.02 -4.44
CA TYR A 468 -26.58 15.53 -4.81
C TYR A 468 -27.70 14.58 -4.39
N ASP A 469 -27.54 13.28 -4.60
CA ASP A 469 -28.53 12.28 -4.22
C ASP A 469 -28.67 12.15 -2.70
N PHE A 470 -27.56 12.17 -1.97
CA PHE A 470 -27.57 12.21 -0.51
C PHE A 470 -28.31 13.46 0.00
N LYS A 471 -27.96 14.65 -0.49
CA LYS A 471 -28.65 15.90 -0.16
C LYS A 471 -30.15 15.81 -0.46
N SER A 472 -30.50 15.33 -1.64
CA SER A 472 -31.90 15.19 -2.07
C SER A 472 -32.69 14.25 -1.18
N LEU A 473 -32.09 13.11 -0.78
CA LEU A 473 -32.69 12.16 0.13
C LEU A 473 -32.91 12.78 1.52
N VAL A 474 -31.90 13.41 2.10
CA VAL A 474 -32.00 14.06 3.42
C VAL A 474 -33.07 15.17 3.41
N VAL A 475 -33.11 16.01 2.36
CA VAL A 475 -34.15 17.04 2.21
C VAL A 475 -35.53 16.41 2.08
N LYS A 476 -35.68 15.34 1.30
CA LYS A 476 -36.96 14.62 1.15
C LYS A 476 -37.44 14.04 2.48
N LEU A 477 -36.54 13.46 3.27
CA LEU A 477 -36.85 12.94 4.61
C LEU A 477 -37.28 14.05 5.60
N SER A 478 -36.88 15.30 5.37
CA SER A 478 -37.32 16.43 6.20
C SER A 478 -38.74 16.93 5.92
N GLN A 479 -39.35 16.54 4.79
CA GLN A 479 -40.63 17.09 4.35
C GLN A 479 -41.84 16.53 5.10
N ASN A 480 -41.92 15.20 5.26
CA ASN A 480 -43.02 14.53 5.94
C ASN A 480 -42.66 13.10 6.35
N THR A 481 -43.45 12.53 7.27
CA THR A 481 -43.30 11.15 7.75
C THR A 481 -43.63 10.10 6.68
N GLU A 482 -44.51 10.40 5.72
CA GLU A 482 -44.87 9.45 4.64
C GLU A 482 -43.64 9.01 3.84
N ASN A 483 -42.68 9.92 3.62
CA ASN A 483 -41.42 9.58 2.96
C ASN A 483 -40.63 8.51 3.72
N TRP A 484 -40.74 8.41 5.04
CA TRP A 484 -40.00 7.42 5.83
C TRP A 484 -40.59 6.00 5.70
N HIS A 485 -41.85 5.88 5.31
CA HIS A 485 -42.50 4.59 5.04
C HIS A 485 -42.13 4.01 3.67
N LYS A 486 -41.53 4.81 2.79
CA LYS A 486 -41.17 4.40 1.43
C LYS A 486 -39.98 3.46 1.43
N ASP A 487 -40.00 2.53 0.49
CA ASP A 487 -38.87 1.66 0.18
C ASP A 487 -37.78 2.43 -0.60
N GLU A 488 -36.69 1.73 -0.89
CA GLU A 488 -35.56 2.32 -1.62
C GLU A 488 -35.95 2.87 -2.99
N LYS A 489 -36.76 2.15 -3.78
CA LYS A 489 -37.13 2.57 -5.14
C LYS A 489 -37.92 3.87 -5.15
N ALA A 490 -38.77 4.07 -4.14
CA ALA A 490 -39.57 5.27 -4.01
C ALA A 490 -38.80 6.45 -3.39
N LEU A 491 -37.71 6.18 -2.65
CA LEU A 491 -36.86 7.20 -2.03
C LEU A 491 -35.74 7.68 -2.93
N VAL A 492 -35.06 6.73 -3.57
CA VAL A 492 -33.83 6.93 -4.35
C VAL A 492 -34.18 7.03 -5.84
N ASN A 493 -33.69 8.08 -6.50
CA ASN A 493 -33.85 8.21 -7.93
C ASN A 493 -32.73 7.42 -8.65
N TYR A 494 -33.07 6.30 -9.27
CA TYR A 494 -32.14 5.52 -10.09
C TYR A 494 -31.98 6.06 -11.52
N ASN A 495 -32.78 7.06 -11.92
CA ASN A 495 -32.53 7.78 -13.17
C ASN A 495 -31.39 8.77 -12.92
N THR A 496 -30.15 8.30 -13.10
CA THR A 496 -28.93 9.11 -13.07
C THR A 496 -29.02 10.25 -14.08
N ARG A 497 -28.48 11.43 -13.76
CA ARG A 497 -28.49 12.57 -14.70
C ARG A 497 -27.73 12.26 -15.98
N LEU A 498 -26.71 11.40 -15.90
CA LEU A 498 -25.93 10.89 -17.03
C LEU A 498 -26.73 10.03 -18.04
N THR A 499 -27.85 9.39 -17.65
CA THR A 499 -28.58 8.49 -18.57
C THR A 499 -29.69 9.19 -19.36
N LYS A 500 -30.21 10.33 -18.90
CA LYS A 500 -31.45 10.89 -19.46
C LYS A 500 -31.25 11.80 -20.67
N TYR A 501 -30.07 12.40 -20.86
CA TYR A 501 -29.83 13.36 -21.95
C TYR A 501 -28.85 12.88 -23.02
N ASP A 502 -28.22 11.73 -22.83
CA ASP A 502 -27.02 11.38 -23.61
C ASP A 502 -27.10 10.09 -24.43
N ILE A 503 -28.16 9.28 -24.28
CA ILE A 503 -28.39 7.99 -24.98
C ILE A 503 -29.77 7.97 -25.69
N LEU A 504 -30.15 9.06 -26.35
CA LEU A 504 -31.26 9.07 -27.31
C LEU A 504 -30.69 9.33 -28.71
N GLY A 505 -30.65 8.29 -29.54
CA GLY A 505 -30.32 8.41 -30.96
C GLY A 505 -31.43 9.12 -31.75
N LEU A 506 -31.04 9.79 -32.83
CA LEU A 506 -31.84 10.70 -33.67
C LEU A 506 -33.15 10.10 -34.22
N ASP A 507 -34.24 10.86 -34.16
CA ASP A 507 -35.53 10.57 -34.84
C ASP A 507 -35.34 10.61 -36.38
N GLY A 508 -35.13 9.44 -37.00
CA GLY A 508 -35.11 9.27 -38.45
C GLY A 508 -36.30 8.47 -38.96
N ASN A 509 -37.29 9.12 -39.58
CA ASN A 509 -38.42 8.47 -40.27
C ASN A 509 -37.94 7.69 -41.50
N TYR A 510 -37.95 6.34 -41.45
CA TYR A 510 -37.79 5.49 -42.62
C TYR A 510 -38.98 4.53 -42.80
N CYS A 511 -39.48 4.47 -44.04
CA CYS A 511 -40.63 3.66 -44.45
C CYS A 511 -40.16 2.22 -44.80
N PRO A 512 -40.83 1.15 -44.34
CA PRO A 512 -40.34 -0.21 -44.56
C PRO A 512 -40.47 -0.62 -46.04
N ARG A 513 -39.35 -1.00 -46.67
CA ARG A 513 -39.32 -1.62 -48.01
C ARG A 513 -38.83 -3.07 -47.90
N LEU A 514 -39.58 -4.01 -48.48
CA LEU A 514 -39.15 -5.40 -48.67
C LEU A 514 -38.07 -5.48 -49.75
N CYS A 515 -36.96 -6.15 -49.46
CA CYS A 515 -35.93 -6.52 -50.43
C CYS A 515 -36.36 -7.78 -51.20
N VAL A 516 -37.30 -7.65 -52.14
CA VAL A 516 -37.58 -8.69 -53.17
C VAL A 516 -37.69 -8.05 -54.57
N GLY A 517 -37.00 -6.94 -54.84
CA GLY A 517 -37.08 -6.31 -56.15
C GLY A 517 -35.88 -5.44 -56.46
N LYS A 518 -35.27 -5.70 -57.63
CA LYS A 518 -34.16 -4.99 -58.31
C LYS A 518 -32.73 -5.44 -57.99
N ILE A 519 -32.30 -6.51 -58.65
CA ILE A 519 -31.02 -6.48 -59.38
C ILE A 519 -31.36 -5.83 -60.73
N GLU A 520 -31.37 -4.51 -60.80
CA GLU A 520 -31.48 -3.78 -62.08
C GLU A 520 -30.25 -2.89 -62.24
N ARG A 521 -29.56 -3.13 -63.37
CA ARG A 521 -28.45 -2.38 -63.99
C ARG A 521 -28.01 -1.10 -63.28
N HIS A 522 -26.80 -1.14 -62.73
CA HIS A 522 -25.92 0.02 -62.79
C HIS A 522 -24.90 -0.20 -63.91
N ASP A 523 -25.12 0.53 -64.99
CA ASP A 523 -24.33 0.58 -66.22
C ASP A 523 -22.93 1.20 -66.00
N ASN A 524 -22.01 0.86 -66.92
CA ASN A 524 -20.85 1.64 -67.36
C ASN A 524 -19.73 1.90 -66.33
N THR A 525 -18.76 0.97 -66.25
CA THR A 525 -17.32 1.26 -66.11
C THR A 525 -16.54 -0.06 -66.22
N PHE A 526 -16.44 -0.57 -67.44
CA PHE A 526 -15.49 -1.60 -67.83
C PHE A 526 -14.62 -0.95 -68.89
N ASP A 527 -13.38 -0.55 -68.54
CA ASP A 527 -12.26 -0.49 -69.50
C ASP A 527 -10.90 0.00 -68.97
N GLU A 528 -10.65 0.14 -67.65
CA GLU A 528 -9.27 0.37 -67.19
C GLU A 528 -8.89 -0.55 -66.03
N PHE A 529 -7.73 -1.20 -66.19
CA PHE A 529 -7.05 -2.15 -65.30
C PHE A 529 -7.34 -3.65 -65.47
N THR A 530 -7.30 -4.11 -66.72
CA THR A 530 -6.64 -5.38 -67.03
C THR A 530 -5.13 -5.13 -67.23
N GLY A 531 -4.30 -5.91 -66.55
CA GLY A 531 -2.89 -6.06 -66.93
C GLY A 531 -1.86 -5.61 -65.91
N LYS A 532 -1.64 -6.41 -64.87
CA LYS A 532 -0.30 -6.94 -64.56
C LYS A 532 -0.37 -7.96 -63.42
N TYR A 533 0.02 -9.19 -63.76
CA TYR A 533 0.33 -10.34 -62.88
C TYR A 533 -0.84 -11.24 -62.43
N GLY A 534 -1.25 -12.13 -63.34
CA GLY A 534 -0.95 -13.57 -63.25
C GLY A 534 -1.62 -14.35 -62.12
N TRP A 535 -2.82 -14.86 -62.40
CA TRP A 535 -3.54 -15.86 -61.61
C TRP A 535 -3.35 -17.23 -62.25
N GLU A 536 -2.59 -18.11 -61.61
CA GLU A 536 -2.55 -19.54 -61.92
C GLU A 536 -2.86 -20.31 -60.64
N ASN A 537 -4.14 -20.71 -60.48
CA ASN A 537 -4.62 -21.88 -59.73
C ASN A 537 -6.13 -21.77 -59.42
N PHE A 538 -6.98 -21.78 -60.45
CA PHE A 538 -8.41 -22.10 -60.27
C PHE A 538 -8.87 -23.06 -61.38
N SER A 539 -9.23 -24.27 -60.97
CA SER A 539 -9.83 -25.31 -61.81
C SER A 539 -11.32 -25.45 -61.48
N GLY A 540 -12.12 -24.44 -61.82
CA GLY A 540 -13.58 -24.48 -61.70
C GLY A 540 -14.22 -23.66 -62.82
N GLU A 541 -15.30 -24.17 -63.43
CA GLU A 541 -16.01 -23.53 -64.54
C GLU A 541 -16.56 -22.14 -64.15
N ILE A 542 -16.38 -21.17 -65.05
CA ILE A 542 -16.98 -19.84 -64.96
C ILE A 542 -18.42 -19.92 -65.48
N ILE A 543 -19.40 -19.68 -64.62
CA ILE A 543 -20.84 -19.68 -64.97
C ILE A 543 -21.30 -18.23 -65.19
N CYS A 544 -21.84 -17.91 -66.37
CA CYS A 544 -22.40 -16.58 -66.71
C CYS A 544 -23.73 -16.28 -66.00
N SER A 545 -24.00 -15.00 -65.70
CA SER A 545 -25.14 -14.53 -64.88
C SER A 545 -26.52 -15.00 -65.36
N ASP A 546 -26.72 -15.17 -66.66
CA ASP A 546 -28.02 -15.55 -67.21
C ASP A 546 -28.44 -16.99 -66.83
N SER A 547 -27.49 -17.82 -66.41
CA SER A 547 -27.73 -19.20 -65.96
C SER A 547 -27.95 -19.37 -64.45
N ILE A 548 -27.89 -18.26 -63.68
CA ILE A 548 -28.18 -18.25 -62.24
C ILE A 548 -29.69 -18.11 -61.99
N ASP A 549 -30.41 -17.31 -62.78
CA ASP A 549 -31.86 -17.10 -62.60
C ASP A 549 -32.68 -18.36 -62.93
N GLU A 550 -32.33 -19.12 -63.96
CA GLU A 550 -33.02 -20.39 -64.30
C GLU A 550 -32.79 -21.47 -63.24
N LYS A 551 -31.56 -21.60 -62.71
CA LYS A 551 -31.26 -22.55 -61.63
C LYS A 551 -31.95 -22.13 -60.32
N SER A 552 -32.03 -20.83 -60.02
CA SER A 552 -32.71 -20.31 -58.83
C SER A 552 -34.22 -20.58 -58.86
N LEU A 553 -34.86 -20.45 -60.03
CA LEU A 553 -36.26 -20.82 -60.21
C LEU A 553 -36.48 -22.34 -60.10
N TYR A 554 -35.58 -23.14 -60.68
CA TYR A 554 -35.63 -24.60 -60.63
C TYR A 554 -35.51 -25.13 -59.19
N TYR A 555 -34.60 -24.60 -58.38
CA TYR A 555 -34.47 -24.98 -56.96
C TYR A 555 -35.61 -24.47 -56.08
N SER A 556 -36.16 -23.29 -56.37
CA SER A 556 -37.36 -22.77 -55.69
C SER A 556 -38.61 -23.64 -55.95
N TYR A 557 -38.75 -24.16 -57.17
CA TYR A 557 -39.81 -25.12 -57.53
C TYR A 557 -39.63 -26.46 -56.83
N ILE A 558 -38.41 -27.01 -56.79
CA ILE A 558 -38.09 -28.25 -56.06
C ILE A 558 -38.34 -28.11 -54.55
N LEU A 559 -38.03 -26.95 -53.97
CA LEU A 559 -38.30 -26.64 -52.55
C LEU A 559 -39.79 -26.52 -52.22
N SER A 560 -40.65 -26.27 -53.21
CA SER A 560 -42.09 -26.10 -53.01
C SER A 560 -42.90 -27.40 -52.95
N GLU A 561 -42.31 -28.54 -53.35
CA GLU A 561 -42.99 -29.85 -53.35
C GLU A 561 -42.51 -30.84 -52.26
N ILE A 562 -41.59 -30.42 -51.38
CA ILE A 562 -41.07 -31.28 -50.29
C ILE A 562 -41.78 -30.94 -48.97
N GLU A 563 -42.63 -31.84 -48.47
CA GLU A 563 -43.42 -31.64 -47.23
C GLU A 563 -42.70 -32.11 -45.95
N THR A 564 -41.37 -32.27 -45.95
CA THR A 564 -40.66 -32.69 -44.72
C THR A 564 -39.24 -32.15 -44.60
N TYR A 565 -38.89 -31.77 -43.37
CA TYR A 565 -37.66 -31.09 -42.96
C TYR A 565 -36.44 -32.01 -42.99
N LEU A 566 -35.78 -32.15 -44.14
CA LEU A 566 -34.32 -32.35 -44.24
C LEU A 566 -33.91 -32.36 -45.72
N LEU A 567 -33.04 -31.43 -46.11
CA LEU A 567 -32.40 -31.42 -47.42
C LEU A 567 -30.90 -31.63 -47.19
N SER A 568 -30.40 -32.81 -47.55
CA SER A 568 -28.97 -33.01 -47.83
C SER A 568 -28.80 -33.03 -49.35
N LEU A 569 -28.30 -31.93 -49.91
CA LEU A 569 -27.75 -31.93 -51.25
C LEU A 569 -26.23 -31.97 -51.10
N ASP A 570 -25.62 -33.01 -51.65
CA ASP A 570 -24.18 -33.22 -51.64
C ASP A 570 -23.47 -32.00 -52.24
N GLU A 571 -22.46 -31.57 -51.49
CA GLU A 571 -21.41 -30.61 -51.86
C GLU A 571 -21.91 -29.22 -52.32
N VAL A 572 -21.91 -28.23 -51.41
CA VAL A 572 -21.41 -26.82 -51.59
C VAL A 572 -22.04 -25.75 -50.66
N PHE A 573 -23.12 -25.97 -49.89
CA PHE A 573 -23.66 -24.93 -48.99
C PHE A 573 -24.03 -25.42 -47.57
N ASN A 574 -23.24 -25.02 -46.55
CA ASN A 574 -23.63 -25.15 -45.14
C ASN A 574 -24.48 -23.93 -44.71
N VAL A 575 -25.80 -24.13 -44.56
CA VAL A 575 -26.68 -23.20 -43.83
C VAL A 575 -26.66 -23.58 -42.36
N LYS A 576 -26.20 -22.68 -41.49
CA LYS A 576 -26.17 -22.89 -40.03
C LYS A 576 -27.47 -22.37 -39.42
N ILE A 577 -28.24 -23.25 -38.78
CA ILE A 577 -29.35 -22.89 -37.90
C ILE A 577 -28.81 -22.99 -36.47
N ASP A 578 -28.66 -21.86 -35.78
CA ASP A 578 -28.23 -21.85 -34.37
C ASP A 578 -29.46 -21.99 -33.46
N PHE A 579 -29.40 -22.92 -32.51
CA PHE A 579 -30.36 -23.05 -31.41
C PHE A 579 -29.78 -22.34 -30.18
N GLU A 580 -30.44 -21.29 -29.67
CA GLU A 580 -30.09 -20.72 -28.37
C GLU A 580 -30.73 -21.54 -27.25
N ASN A 581 -29.90 -22.31 -26.53
CA ASN A 581 -30.33 -23.02 -25.34
C ASN A 581 -30.12 -22.12 -24.10
N ARG A 582 -31.20 -21.51 -23.60
CA ARG A 582 -31.22 -20.92 -22.24
C ARG A 582 -32.17 -21.71 -21.39
N ASN A 583 -31.71 -22.12 -20.20
CA ASN A 583 -32.41 -22.80 -19.08
C ASN A 583 -33.95 -22.63 -18.98
N LEU A 584 -34.67 -23.12 -19.97
CA LEU A 584 -36.12 -23.15 -20.06
C LEU A 584 -36.49 -24.52 -20.62
N LYS A 585 -37.46 -25.19 -20.01
CA LYS A 585 -37.87 -26.57 -20.31
C LYS A 585 -38.44 -26.79 -21.74
N LYS A 586 -38.41 -25.81 -22.65
CA LYS A 586 -38.75 -25.93 -24.08
C LYS A 586 -37.97 -24.89 -24.93
N PRO A 587 -37.41 -25.27 -26.10
CA PRO A 587 -36.71 -24.34 -26.99
C PRO A 587 -37.69 -23.39 -27.71
N LYS A 588 -37.29 -22.12 -27.90
CA LYS A 588 -37.91 -21.17 -28.84
C LYS A 588 -36.95 -20.93 -30.01
N ILE A 589 -37.47 -20.88 -31.24
CA ILE A 589 -36.70 -20.63 -32.46
C ILE A 589 -36.69 -19.13 -32.76
N ALA A 590 -35.51 -18.56 -32.98
CA ALA A 590 -35.34 -17.22 -33.53
C ALA A 590 -34.78 -17.32 -34.97
N ILE A 591 -35.42 -16.65 -35.93
CA ILE A 591 -35.02 -16.65 -37.35
C ILE A 591 -34.37 -15.30 -37.66
N TYR A 592 -33.11 -15.29 -38.09
CA TYR A 592 -32.39 -14.08 -38.50
C TYR A 592 -32.20 -14.04 -40.02
N LEU A 593 -32.50 -12.89 -40.65
CA LEU A 593 -32.17 -12.60 -42.05
C LEU A 593 -30.82 -11.87 -42.13
N LYS A 594 -29.80 -12.49 -42.74
CA LYS A 594 -28.46 -11.92 -42.89
C LYS A 594 -28.26 -11.43 -44.34
N VAL A 595 -28.27 -10.11 -44.55
CA VAL A 595 -27.88 -9.49 -45.83
C VAL A 595 -26.40 -9.14 -45.77
N ARG A 596 -25.59 -9.68 -46.68
CA ARG A 596 -24.14 -9.43 -46.77
C ARG A 596 -23.89 -8.41 -47.89
N PHE A 597 -23.23 -7.28 -47.59
CA PHE A 597 -22.58 -6.44 -48.61
C PHE A 597 -21.08 -6.75 -48.63
N MET A 598 -20.53 -7.04 -49.80
CA MET A 598 -19.08 -7.20 -50.03
C MET A 598 -18.55 -6.01 -50.83
N SER A 599 -17.65 -5.22 -50.22
CA SER A 599 -16.38 -4.83 -50.86
C SER A 599 -15.38 -4.41 -49.77
N LEU A 600 -14.19 -5.01 -49.83
CA LEU A 600 -13.07 -4.85 -48.88
C LEU A 600 -12.33 -3.52 -49.13
N LYS A 601 -12.92 -2.39 -48.74
CA LYS A 601 -12.20 -1.10 -48.67
C LYS A 601 -12.37 -0.33 -47.35
N SER A 602 -13.13 -0.84 -46.38
CA SER A 602 -13.24 -0.24 -45.05
C SER A 602 -13.30 -1.31 -43.96
N ILE A 603 -12.28 -1.34 -43.10
CA ILE A 603 -12.34 -2.07 -41.83
C ILE A 603 -13.28 -1.27 -40.91
N ILE A 604 -14.52 -1.73 -40.74
CA ILE A 604 -15.43 -1.17 -39.75
C ILE A 604 -15.04 -1.78 -38.40
N TYR A 605 -14.29 -1.05 -37.59
CA TYR A 605 -14.22 -1.33 -36.15
C TYR A 605 -15.64 -1.21 -35.58
N LYS A 606 -16.08 -2.25 -34.88
CA LYS A 606 -17.43 -2.44 -34.34
C LYS A 606 -17.78 -1.50 -33.17
N ASN A 607 -17.31 -0.25 -33.21
CA ASN A 607 -17.51 0.78 -32.18
C ASN A 607 -18.50 1.88 -32.59
N LYS A 608 -19.18 1.75 -33.74
CA LYS A 608 -20.35 2.57 -34.07
C LYS A 608 -21.61 1.72 -34.02
N PHE A 609 -22.55 2.10 -33.17
CA PHE A 609 -23.90 1.53 -33.13
C PHE A 609 -24.55 1.72 -34.51
N MET A 610 -25.19 0.66 -35.02
CA MET A 610 -26.11 0.80 -36.16
C MET A 610 -27.34 1.60 -35.70
N ASP A 611 -27.86 2.44 -36.59
CA ASP A 611 -29.05 3.26 -36.32
C ASP A 611 -30.23 2.40 -35.84
N ASN A 612 -31.02 2.93 -34.88
CA ASN A 612 -32.22 2.33 -34.27
C ASN A 612 -32.04 1.16 -33.26
N LYS A 613 -30.95 1.11 -32.49
CA LYS A 613 -30.85 0.25 -31.29
C LYS A 613 -30.83 1.06 -29.99
N TRP A 614 -31.63 0.63 -29.03
CA TRP A 614 -31.74 1.23 -27.70
C TRP A 614 -30.97 0.38 -26.69
N LEU A 615 -30.04 0.98 -25.94
CA LEU A 615 -29.34 0.31 -24.86
C LEU A 615 -29.90 0.78 -23.52
N LEU A 616 -30.44 -0.14 -22.74
CA LEU A 616 -31.01 0.14 -21.43
C LEU A 616 -30.14 -0.52 -20.37
N VAL A 617 -29.41 0.30 -19.61
CA VAL A 617 -28.68 -0.16 -18.43
C VAL A 617 -29.61 -0.07 -17.23
N SER A 618 -29.94 -1.20 -16.62
CA SER A 618 -30.76 -1.23 -15.41
C SER A 618 -30.01 -1.84 -14.24
N SER A 619 -30.26 -1.32 -13.04
CA SER A 619 -29.87 -1.96 -11.79
C SER A 619 -30.89 -3.05 -11.44
N ASP A 620 -30.50 -4.03 -10.62
CA ASP A 620 -31.39 -5.08 -10.09
C ASP A 620 -32.68 -4.54 -9.43
N CYS A 621 -32.66 -3.26 -9.07
CA CYS A 621 -33.78 -2.55 -8.47
C CYS A 621 -34.87 -2.12 -9.49
N ASN A 622 -34.66 -2.16 -10.81
CA ASN A 622 -35.67 -1.81 -11.82
C ASN A 622 -35.65 -2.76 -13.05
N PRO A 623 -36.09 -4.02 -12.94
CA PRO A 623 -36.10 -4.91 -14.09
C PRO A 623 -37.02 -4.36 -15.19
N ILE A 624 -36.48 -4.18 -16.39
CA ILE A 624 -37.21 -3.73 -17.57
C ILE A 624 -37.89 -4.95 -18.18
N LYS A 625 -39.22 -5.03 -18.17
CA LYS A 625 -39.96 -6.15 -18.77
C LYS A 625 -40.08 -6.00 -20.30
N TYR A 626 -39.20 -6.63 -21.08
CA TYR A 626 -39.40 -6.92 -22.50
C TYR A 626 -38.93 -8.35 -22.85
N ASP A 627 -39.48 -8.98 -23.90
CA ASP A 627 -39.33 -10.42 -24.20
C ASP A 627 -38.00 -10.85 -24.85
N PHE A 628 -37.02 -9.93 -24.99
CA PHE A 628 -35.68 -10.20 -25.53
C PHE A 628 -34.62 -9.66 -24.57
N TYR A 629 -33.72 -10.51 -24.05
CA TYR A 629 -32.61 -10.11 -23.19
C TYR A 629 -31.28 -10.70 -23.69
N ASN A 630 -30.22 -9.90 -23.71
CA ASN A 630 -28.85 -10.33 -23.39
C ASN A 630 -28.46 -9.55 -22.13
N VAL A 631 -28.06 -10.24 -21.06
CA VAL A 631 -27.61 -9.61 -19.82
C VAL A 631 -26.10 -9.76 -19.78
N GLU A 632 -25.37 -8.66 -19.96
CA GLU A 632 -23.92 -8.59 -19.82
C GLU A 632 -23.58 -7.55 -18.73
N LEU A 633 -22.67 -7.89 -17.82
CA LEU A 633 -22.13 -6.95 -16.83
C LEU A 633 -21.19 -5.97 -17.55
N GLY A 634 -21.38 -4.66 -17.34
CA GLY A 634 -20.54 -3.65 -17.96
C GLY A 634 -20.49 -2.32 -17.22
N LYS A 635 -19.41 -1.57 -17.43
CA LYS A 635 -19.23 -0.21 -16.89
C LYS A 635 -19.44 0.83 -18.00
N LEU A 636 -20.24 1.85 -17.71
CA LEU A 636 -20.46 2.98 -18.61
C LEU A 636 -19.36 4.02 -18.36
N ASN A 637 -18.52 4.28 -19.35
CA ASN A 637 -17.44 5.27 -19.25
C ASN A 637 -17.85 6.61 -19.87
N ASP A 638 -17.09 7.67 -19.58
CA ASP A 638 -17.33 9.06 -20.01
C ASP A 638 -17.46 9.28 -21.53
N ALA A 639 -16.98 8.34 -22.34
CA ALA A 639 -17.11 8.35 -23.79
C ALA A 639 -18.42 7.72 -24.30
N LYS A 640 -19.36 7.36 -23.41
CA LYS A 640 -20.64 6.69 -23.73
C LYS A 640 -20.49 5.29 -24.36
N ASN A 641 -19.34 4.65 -24.15
CA ASN A 641 -19.10 3.27 -24.56
C ASN A 641 -19.44 2.33 -23.41
N LEU A 642 -20.21 1.27 -23.70
CA LEU A 642 -20.37 0.14 -22.79
C LEU A 642 -19.07 -0.68 -22.86
N SER A 643 -18.33 -0.74 -21.75
CA SER A 643 -17.28 -1.75 -21.63
C SER A 643 -17.91 -3.02 -21.10
N THR A 644 -18.01 -4.05 -21.93
CA THR A 644 -18.39 -5.39 -21.50
C THR A 644 -17.12 -6.09 -21.01
N GLU A 645 -17.20 -6.79 -19.88
CA GLU A 645 -16.08 -7.59 -19.38
C GLU A 645 -15.95 -8.95 -20.10
N GLU A 646 -16.53 -9.11 -21.31
CA GLU A 646 -16.24 -10.24 -22.19
C GLU A 646 -15.24 -9.84 -23.28
N ARG A 647 -13.96 -10.14 -23.04
CA ARG A 647 -12.94 -10.16 -24.10
C ARG A 647 -13.00 -11.50 -24.82
N ASN A 648 -13.80 -11.57 -25.89
CA ASN A 648 -13.69 -12.68 -26.86
C ASN A 648 -12.62 -12.32 -27.90
N TYR A 649 -11.46 -12.99 -27.85
CA TYR A 649 -10.47 -12.95 -28.92
C TYR A 649 -10.73 -14.10 -29.90
N VAL A 650 -11.06 -13.76 -31.15
CA VAL A 650 -11.05 -14.71 -32.28
C VAL A 650 -9.74 -14.51 -33.02
N LEU A 651 -8.87 -15.51 -33.00
CA LEU A 651 -7.74 -15.62 -33.94
C LEU A 651 -8.23 -16.45 -35.13
N GLU A 652 -8.43 -15.79 -36.27
CA GLU A 652 -8.63 -16.48 -37.56
C GLU A 652 -7.27 -17.02 -38.03
N ASN A 653 -7.25 -18.31 -38.34
CA ASN A 653 -6.12 -19.06 -38.87
C ASN A 653 -5.36 -18.30 -39.97
N SER A 654 -4.14 -17.88 -39.65
CA SER A 654 -3.05 -17.85 -40.62
C SER A 654 -1.77 -18.21 -39.88
N ASN A 655 -1.15 -19.30 -40.31
CA ASN A 655 0.12 -19.75 -39.75
C ASN A 655 1.14 -18.61 -39.83
N PHE A 656 1.81 -18.36 -38.71
CA PHE A 656 2.92 -17.42 -38.48
C PHE A 656 2.54 -16.00 -37.99
N ILE A 657 2.66 -15.79 -36.66
CA ILE A 657 2.74 -14.47 -36.02
C ILE A 657 4.23 -14.19 -35.74
N PRO A 658 4.83 -13.09 -36.26
CA PRO A 658 6.22 -12.74 -35.96
C PRO A 658 6.40 -12.33 -34.49
N LYS A 659 7.52 -12.75 -33.89
CA LYS A 659 7.87 -12.53 -32.47
C LYS A 659 7.83 -11.05 -32.05
N ASP A 660 8.10 -10.15 -32.99
CA ASP A 660 8.13 -8.69 -32.75
C ASP A 660 6.74 -8.09 -32.48
N PHE A 661 5.65 -8.75 -32.88
CA PHE A 661 4.28 -8.27 -32.61
C PHE A 661 3.81 -8.62 -31.19
N LEU A 662 4.26 -9.74 -30.64
CA LEU A 662 4.01 -10.12 -29.23
C LEU A 662 4.82 -9.23 -28.29
N ASP A 663 6.08 -8.95 -28.64
CA ASP A 663 6.94 -8.01 -27.92
C ASP A 663 6.43 -6.54 -27.97
N PHE A 664 5.60 -6.19 -28.96
CA PHE A 664 4.95 -4.87 -29.07
C PHE A 664 3.71 -4.75 -28.17
N ILE A 665 2.96 -5.84 -27.97
CA ILE A 665 1.79 -5.86 -27.08
C ILE A 665 2.22 -5.92 -25.61
N ASP A 666 3.23 -6.73 -25.26
CA ASP A 666 3.81 -6.79 -23.91
C ASP A 666 4.46 -5.46 -23.49
N ARG A 667 4.98 -4.67 -24.43
CA ARG A 667 5.60 -3.36 -24.15
C ARG A 667 4.63 -2.23 -23.83
N TYR A 668 3.32 -2.39 -24.10
CA TYR A 668 2.36 -1.27 -24.01
C TYR A 668 1.06 -1.56 -23.22
N PHE A 669 0.76 -2.81 -22.85
CA PHE A 669 -0.43 -3.15 -22.06
C PHE A 669 -0.11 -4.09 -20.88
N GLU A 670 0.13 -3.53 -19.69
CA GLU A 670 0.13 -4.29 -18.42
C GLU A 670 -1.32 -4.57 -17.96
N LEU A 671 -1.95 -5.65 -18.42
CA LEU A 671 -3.21 -6.17 -17.87
C LEU A 671 -3.20 -7.70 -17.85
N GLN A 672 -2.71 -8.32 -16.78
CA GLN A 672 -2.64 -9.78 -16.59
C GLN A 672 -3.94 -10.45 -16.07
N TYR A 673 -5.04 -9.73 -15.92
CA TYR A 673 -6.34 -10.35 -15.63
C TYR A 673 -7.11 -10.55 -16.94
N ILE A 674 -7.50 -11.80 -17.23
CA ILE A 674 -8.19 -12.34 -18.43
C ILE A 674 -7.23 -13.09 -19.40
N VAL A 675 -6.70 -14.25 -18.98
CA VAL A 675 -6.52 -15.45 -19.84
C VAL A 675 -6.56 -16.70 -18.95
N GLY A 676 -7.62 -17.51 -19.03
CA GLY A 676 -7.62 -18.88 -18.54
C GLY A 676 -7.18 -19.81 -19.66
N TYR A 677 -6.06 -20.52 -19.47
CA TYR A 677 -5.63 -21.58 -20.37
C TYR A 677 -6.25 -22.91 -19.92
N HIS A 678 -7.28 -23.38 -20.63
CA HIS A 678 -7.55 -24.80 -20.80
C HIS A 678 -7.75 -25.04 -22.30
N MET A 679 -6.79 -25.73 -22.93
CA MET A 679 -6.96 -26.30 -24.27
C MET A 679 -7.33 -27.76 -24.08
N GLU A 680 -8.62 -28.09 -24.24
CA GLU A 680 -8.99 -29.41 -24.70
C GLU A 680 -8.73 -29.46 -26.21
N ASN A 681 -8.11 -30.55 -26.68
CA ASN A 681 -8.34 -30.95 -28.06
C ASN A 681 -9.82 -31.34 -28.15
N VAL A 682 -10.65 -30.40 -28.59
CA VAL A 682 -11.99 -30.72 -29.05
C VAL A 682 -11.82 -31.47 -30.37
N GLU A 683 -11.71 -32.79 -30.29
CA GLU A 683 -12.20 -33.61 -31.40
C GLU A 683 -13.69 -33.37 -31.51
N PHE A 684 -14.16 -33.00 -32.71
CA PHE A 684 -15.56 -32.84 -33.01
C PHE A 684 -16.28 -34.18 -32.78
N ILE A 685 -16.91 -34.35 -31.61
CA ILE A 685 -17.90 -35.39 -31.40
C ILE A 685 -19.27 -34.74 -31.60
N SER A 686 -19.94 -35.15 -32.69
CA SER A 686 -21.33 -34.83 -32.96
C SER A 686 -22.23 -35.39 -31.85
N ASN A 687 -23.24 -34.61 -31.46
CA ASN A 687 -24.32 -35.03 -30.57
C ASN A 687 -24.99 -36.32 -31.04
N ASP A 688 -24.76 -37.43 -30.33
CA ASP A 688 -25.76 -38.48 -30.11
C ASP A 688 -25.37 -39.36 -28.92
N LEU A 689 -26.37 -39.69 -28.10
CA LEU A 689 -26.39 -40.69 -27.00
C LEU A 689 -25.74 -40.32 -25.66
N LEU A 690 -26.59 -39.73 -24.81
CA LEU A 690 -26.55 -39.78 -23.34
C LEU A 690 -27.37 -40.99 -22.84
N GLU A 691 -27.10 -42.18 -23.37
CA GLU A 691 -27.63 -43.46 -22.85
C GLU A 691 -26.56 -44.54 -22.89
N LYS A 692 -25.69 -44.53 -21.87
CA LYS A 692 -25.06 -45.69 -21.22
C LYS A 692 -23.87 -45.20 -20.40
N LEU A 693 -24.14 -44.85 -19.14
CA LEU A 693 -23.14 -44.82 -18.07
C LEU A 693 -23.56 -45.74 -16.91
N GLU A 694 -24.17 -46.88 -17.24
CA GLU A 694 -24.07 -48.10 -16.43
C GLU A 694 -23.41 -49.18 -17.30
N GLU A 695 -22.33 -49.77 -16.77
CA GLU A 695 -21.53 -50.88 -17.31
C GLU A 695 -20.75 -50.67 -18.63
N VAL A 696 -19.52 -50.11 -18.53
CA VAL A 696 -18.30 -50.82 -18.95
C VAL A 696 -17.20 -50.50 -17.96
N LYS A 697 -17.05 -51.42 -17.01
CA LYS A 697 -15.80 -51.68 -16.30
C LYS A 697 -14.75 -52.18 -17.30
N LEU A 698 -13.51 -51.75 -17.07
CA LEU A 698 -12.25 -52.45 -17.37
C LEU A 698 -11.96 -52.80 -18.84
N ASN A 699 -11.11 -51.98 -19.45
CA ASN A 699 -9.97 -52.38 -20.30
C ASN A 699 -8.98 -51.20 -20.28
N GLU A 700 -8.14 -51.08 -19.25
CA GLU A 700 -6.77 -51.60 -19.28
C GLU A 700 -6.09 -51.45 -20.65
N LYS A 701 -5.38 -50.31 -20.78
CA LYS A 701 -4.15 -50.06 -21.58
C LYS A 701 -4.16 -48.68 -22.24
N ASN A 702 -4.21 -47.65 -21.42
CA ASN A 702 -3.02 -46.82 -21.28
C ASN A 702 -2.73 -46.77 -19.80
N ILE A 703 -2.03 -47.83 -19.35
CA ILE A 703 -1.32 -47.82 -18.08
C ILE A 703 -0.22 -46.76 -18.26
N ASN A 704 -0.59 -45.50 -18.13
CA ASN A 704 0.26 -44.64 -17.34
C ASN A 704 0.13 -45.24 -15.96
N TYR A 705 1.15 -45.98 -15.55
CA TYR A 705 1.23 -46.63 -14.25
C TYR A 705 0.81 -45.60 -13.19
N ILE A 706 -0.47 -45.57 -12.79
CA ILE A 706 -0.86 -45.01 -11.51
C ILE A 706 -0.32 -46.05 -10.55
N SER A 707 0.84 -45.76 -9.99
CA SER A 707 1.50 -46.65 -9.06
C SER A 707 0.52 -47.01 -7.93
N GLU A 708 0.68 -48.20 -7.34
CA GLU A 708 -0.05 -48.60 -6.12
C GLU A 708 -0.01 -47.51 -5.04
N SER A 709 1.05 -46.68 -5.03
CA SER A 709 1.20 -45.54 -4.13
C SER A 709 0.20 -44.40 -4.33
N ASP A 710 -0.30 -44.14 -5.55
CA ASP A 710 -1.19 -43.00 -5.83
C ASP A 710 -2.63 -43.24 -5.36
N VAL A 711 -3.10 -44.48 -5.50
CA VAL A 711 -4.41 -44.92 -4.99
C VAL A 711 -4.38 -44.98 -3.46
N GLU A 712 -3.26 -45.42 -2.87
CA GLU A 712 -3.07 -45.49 -1.43
C GLU A 712 -2.90 -44.09 -0.80
N LEU A 713 -2.25 -43.15 -1.50
CA LEU A 713 -2.09 -41.77 -1.06
C LEU A 713 -3.42 -41.00 -1.06
N THR A 714 -4.22 -41.16 -2.12
CA THR A 714 -5.53 -40.51 -2.22
C THR A 714 -6.46 -40.94 -1.07
N LYS A 715 -6.43 -42.23 -0.69
CA LYS A 715 -7.19 -42.77 0.44
C LYS A 715 -6.73 -42.21 1.79
N LYS A 716 -5.41 -42.11 2.01
CA LYS A 716 -4.84 -41.48 3.23
C LYS A 716 -5.18 -40.01 3.35
N ILE A 717 -5.25 -39.28 2.23
CA ILE A 717 -5.63 -37.86 2.23
C ILE A 717 -7.11 -37.72 2.58
N GLN A 718 -7.98 -38.58 2.03
CA GLN A 718 -9.40 -38.61 2.39
C GLN A 718 -9.63 -38.96 3.88
N GLU A 719 -8.86 -39.89 4.45
CA GLU A 719 -8.89 -40.20 5.89
C GLU A 719 -8.39 -39.04 6.76
N LEU A 720 -7.32 -38.34 6.36
CA LEU A 720 -6.83 -37.14 7.06
C LEU A 720 -7.88 -36.03 7.04
N LEU A 721 -8.52 -35.80 5.90
CA LEU A 721 -9.56 -34.79 5.78
C LEU A 721 -10.77 -35.16 6.62
N SER A 722 -11.26 -36.40 6.57
CA SER A 722 -12.42 -36.83 7.35
C SER A 722 -12.21 -36.85 8.89
N GLU A 723 -10.95 -36.84 9.37
CA GLU A 723 -10.62 -36.59 10.79
C GLU A 723 -10.70 -35.10 11.18
N VAL A 724 -10.48 -34.19 10.22
CA VAL A 724 -10.47 -32.73 10.45
C VAL A 724 -11.82 -32.10 10.15
N ILE A 725 -12.61 -32.71 9.25
CA ILE A 725 -13.96 -32.32 8.83
C ILE A 725 -14.88 -33.55 8.87
N ASP A 726 -16.00 -33.47 9.60
CA ASP A 726 -16.92 -34.59 9.93
C ASP A 726 -17.80 -35.03 8.73
N VAL A 727 -17.17 -35.36 7.60
CA VAL A 727 -17.79 -35.72 6.32
C VAL A 727 -17.08 -36.94 5.72
N THR A 728 -17.82 -38.00 5.43
CA THR A 728 -17.27 -39.25 4.86
C THR A 728 -17.51 -39.33 3.35
N ASN A 729 -16.44 -39.60 2.58
CA ASN A 729 -16.36 -39.66 1.11
C ASN A 729 -16.48 -38.28 0.42
N ILE A 730 -15.34 -37.60 0.28
CA ILE A 730 -15.18 -36.33 -0.45
C ILE A 730 -14.62 -36.62 -1.85
N ASP A 731 -15.18 -36.04 -2.91
CA ASP A 731 -14.68 -36.25 -4.27
C ASP A 731 -13.34 -35.54 -4.51
N SER A 732 -12.50 -36.08 -5.39
CA SER A 732 -11.10 -35.65 -5.59
C SER A 732 -10.95 -34.19 -6.04
N GLU A 733 -11.88 -33.71 -6.86
CA GLU A 733 -11.92 -32.33 -7.39
C GLU A 733 -12.90 -31.41 -6.63
N GLU A 734 -13.52 -31.90 -5.55
CA GLU A 734 -14.50 -31.11 -4.79
C GLU A 734 -13.80 -30.03 -3.96
N ASP A 735 -14.27 -28.77 -4.07
CA ASP A 735 -13.72 -27.64 -3.30
C ASP A 735 -14.12 -27.77 -1.83
N LEU A 736 -13.12 -27.98 -0.97
CA LEU A 736 -13.28 -28.19 0.47
C LEU A 736 -13.92 -26.98 1.17
N TYR A 737 -13.81 -25.77 0.61
CA TYR A 737 -14.53 -24.60 1.14
C TYR A 737 -16.06 -24.76 1.02
N SER A 738 -16.54 -25.39 -0.04
CA SER A 738 -17.97 -25.63 -0.24
C SER A 738 -18.57 -26.61 0.78
N LEU A 739 -17.72 -27.42 1.43
CA LEU A 739 -18.07 -28.36 2.50
C LEU A 739 -17.92 -27.75 3.91
N GLY A 740 -17.64 -26.45 4.01
CA GLY A 740 -17.59 -25.71 5.29
C GLY A 740 -16.21 -25.58 5.93
N VAL A 741 -15.13 -25.96 5.24
CA VAL A 741 -13.74 -25.68 5.65
C VAL A 741 -13.48 -24.17 5.56
N ASN A 742 -12.65 -23.61 6.44
CA ASN A 742 -12.27 -22.18 6.40
C ASN A 742 -10.76 -22.03 6.58
N SER A 743 -10.21 -20.82 6.45
CA SER A 743 -8.76 -20.56 6.47
C SER A 743 -8.03 -21.11 7.71
N LEU A 744 -8.72 -21.17 8.86
CA LEU A 744 -8.18 -21.73 10.10
C LEU A 744 -8.18 -23.28 10.07
N ILE A 745 -9.17 -23.90 9.44
CA ILE A 745 -9.22 -25.34 9.19
C ILE A 745 -8.23 -25.71 8.07
N ILE A 746 -8.06 -24.88 7.03
CA ILE A 746 -7.00 -25.04 6.02
C ILE A 746 -5.61 -24.96 6.66
N THR A 747 -5.41 -24.03 7.60
CA THR A 747 -4.19 -23.93 8.43
C THR A 747 -3.97 -25.23 9.20
N LYS A 748 -5.03 -25.81 9.77
CA LYS A 748 -4.95 -27.09 10.48
C LYS A 748 -4.70 -28.28 9.54
N ILE A 749 -5.36 -28.34 8.39
CA ILE A 749 -5.18 -29.34 7.32
C ILE A 749 -3.76 -29.24 6.77
N SER A 750 -3.23 -28.04 6.56
CA SER A 750 -1.85 -27.78 6.08
C SER A 750 -0.81 -28.24 7.09
N THR A 751 -1.05 -27.99 8.38
CA THR A 751 -0.18 -28.47 9.47
C THR A 751 -0.21 -30.00 9.53
N GLN A 752 -1.41 -30.59 9.51
CA GLN A 752 -1.56 -32.05 9.57
C GLN A 752 -1.07 -32.74 8.29
N LEU A 753 -1.16 -32.10 7.12
CA LEU A 753 -0.58 -32.60 5.88
C LEU A 753 0.94 -32.67 5.97
N ILE A 754 1.56 -31.60 6.46
CA ILE A 754 3.00 -31.54 6.68
C ILE A 754 3.43 -32.61 7.68
N GLU A 755 2.68 -32.82 8.75
CA GLU A 755 3.00 -33.83 9.76
C GLU A 755 2.72 -35.27 9.32
N LYS A 756 1.51 -35.60 8.83
CA LYS A 756 1.10 -36.99 8.48
C LYS A 756 1.75 -37.51 7.21
N PHE A 757 1.99 -36.64 6.22
CA PHE A 757 2.70 -37.02 4.99
C PHE A 757 4.18 -36.63 5.01
N ASN A 758 4.64 -36.02 6.12
CA ASN A 758 6.04 -35.70 6.40
C ASN A 758 6.69 -34.78 5.33
N LEU A 759 5.91 -33.81 4.87
CA LEU A 759 6.30 -32.87 3.81
C LEU A 759 7.41 -31.92 4.31
N LYS A 760 8.44 -31.72 3.51
CA LYS A 760 9.53 -30.74 3.69
C LYS A 760 9.15 -29.30 3.35
N LEU A 761 7.99 -29.07 2.72
CA LEU A 761 7.47 -27.73 2.43
C LEU A 761 7.16 -26.95 3.73
N ARG A 762 7.43 -25.64 3.73
CA ARG A 762 7.11 -24.78 4.89
C ARG A 762 5.61 -24.60 5.03
N PHE A 763 5.15 -24.45 6.27
CA PHE A 763 3.75 -24.25 6.62
C PHE A 763 3.07 -23.18 5.76
N GLU A 764 3.71 -22.03 5.58
CA GLU A 764 3.16 -20.91 4.80
C GLU A 764 3.05 -21.23 3.30
N GLN A 765 3.87 -22.15 2.77
CA GLN A 765 3.83 -22.57 1.37
C GLN A 765 2.68 -23.52 1.08
N VAL A 766 2.46 -24.51 1.95
CA VAL A 766 1.31 -25.44 1.87
C VAL A 766 0.01 -24.67 2.13
N LEU A 767 0.00 -23.80 3.15
CA LEU A 767 -1.14 -22.96 3.50
C LEU A 767 -1.53 -22.03 2.35
N ARG A 768 -0.58 -21.30 1.76
CA ARG A 768 -0.87 -20.35 0.67
C ARG A 768 -1.52 -21.03 -0.54
N LYS A 769 -1.14 -22.28 -0.85
CA LYS A 769 -1.72 -23.04 -1.96
C LYS A 769 -3.12 -23.57 -1.67
N LEU A 770 -3.31 -24.20 -0.52
CA LEU A 770 -4.64 -24.65 -0.12
C LEU A 770 -5.58 -23.48 0.13
N LEU A 771 -5.07 -22.30 0.47
CA LEU A 771 -5.90 -21.10 0.56
C LEU A 771 -6.44 -20.65 -0.80
N MET A 772 -5.70 -20.90 -1.88
CA MET A 772 -6.05 -20.50 -3.25
C MET A 772 -6.95 -21.50 -3.96
N SER A 773 -6.80 -22.82 -3.72
CA SER A 773 -7.68 -23.86 -4.28
C SER A 773 -7.63 -25.15 -3.43
N PRO A 774 -8.50 -25.33 -2.42
CA PRO A 774 -8.43 -26.51 -1.56
C PRO A 774 -9.29 -27.65 -2.07
N SER A 775 -8.68 -28.61 -2.75
CA SER A 775 -9.28 -29.89 -3.13
C SER A 775 -8.35 -31.06 -2.77
N ILE A 776 -8.86 -32.29 -2.78
CA ILE A 776 -8.01 -33.48 -2.57
C ILE A 776 -6.93 -33.56 -3.66
N SER A 777 -7.25 -33.20 -4.90
CA SER A 777 -6.29 -33.16 -6.00
C SER A 777 -5.16 -32.15 -5.76
N THR A 778 -5.48 -30.96 -5.25
CA THR A 778 -4.45 -29.96 -4.90
C THR A 778 -3.57 -30.44 -3.75
N ILE A 779 -4.17 -31.09 -2.74
CA ILE A 779 -3.42 -31.70 -1.64
C ILE A 779 -2.50 -32.80 -2.16
N ARG A 780 -3.01 -33.65 -3.05
CA ARG A 780 -2.25 -34.76 -3.63
C ARG A 780 -1.09 -34.24 -4.48
N GLU A 781 -1.30 -33.16 -5.21
CA GLU A 781 -0.24 -32.51 -5.98
C GLU A 781 0.85 -31.92 -5.07
N ILE A 782 0.49 -31.33 -3.93
CA ILE A 782 1.47 -30.85 -2.94
C ILE A 782 2.31 -32.01 -2.39
N VAL A 783 1.68 -33.15 -2.10
CA VAL A 783 2.37 -34.32 -1.55
C VAL A 783 3.25 -35.02 -2.60
N LEU A 784 2.78 -35.12 -3.85
CA LEU A 784 3.49 -35.82 -4.92
C LEU A 784 4.59 -34.97 -5.58
N ASN A 785 4.38 -33.66 -5.71
CA ASN A 785 5.28 -32.75 -6.42
C ASN A 785 6.07 -31.81 -5.49
N GLU A 786 6.21 -32.16 -4.22
CA GLU A 786 7.02 -31.45 -3.22
C GLU A 786 8.44 -31.13 -3.73
N ASP A 787 9.04 -32.05 -4.49
CA ASP A 787 10.40 -31.89 -5.05
C ASP A 787 10.47 -30.93 -6.26
N ASN A 788 9.35 -30.68 -6.95
CA ASN A 788 9.25 -29.70 -8.03
C ASN A 788 9.03 -28.29 -7.48
N TYR A 789 8.29 -28.17 -6.38
CA TYR A 789 8.11 -26.90 -5.67
C TYR A 789 9.34 -26.44 -4.89
N THR A 790 10.28 -27.36 -4.68
CA THR A 790 11.61 -27.05 -4.14
C THR A 790 12.65 -26.76 -5.22
N ASN A 791 12.38 -27.00 -6.52
CA ASN A 791 13.40 -26.88 -7.58
C ASN A 791 13.07 -26.04 -8.82
N GLU A 792 11.82 -25.63 -9.10
CA GLU A 792 11.57 -24.77 -10.27
C GLU A 792 11.57 -23.28 -9.93
N GLY A 793 12.76 -22.68 -10.03
CA GLY A 793 12.88 -21.23 -10.20
C GLY A 793 12.27 -20.83 -11.54
N MET A 794 11.02 -20.37 -11.56
CA MET A 794 10.27 -20.19 -12.81
C MET A 794 11.05 -19.36 -13.83
N LYS A 795 11.46 -19.99 -14.93
CA LYS A 795 10.90 -19.58 -16.22
C LYS A 795 9.66 -20.46 -16.35
N ASP A 796 8.40 -20.03 -16.38
CA ASP A 796 7.69 -18.87 -16.96
C ASP A 796 6.52 -18.49 -16.02
N HIS A 797 6.19 -17.25 -15.64
CA HIS A 797 6.44 -15.90 -16.13
C HIS A 797 6.64 -14.88 -14.97
N SER A 798 7.26 -15.28 -13.84
CA SER A 798 7.33 -14.43 -12.62
C SER A 798 8.73 -13.88 -12.27
N LYS A 799 9.72 -14.06 -13.16
CA LYS A 799 11.08 -13.48 -13.04
C LYS A 799 11.15 -12.10 -13.69
N LEU A 800 10.93 -11.03 -12.93
CA LEU A 800 11.46 -9.68 -13.19
C LEU A 800 11.33 -8.86 -11.89
N ASP A 801 12.47 -8.43 -11.33
CA ASP A 801 12.68 -7.36 -10.32
C ASP A 801 13.58 -7.70 -9.10
N LYS A 802 14.77 -8.32 -9.25
CA LYS A 802 15.81 -8.31 -8.18
C LYS A 802 17.04 -7.49 -8.60
N MET A 803 17.61 -6.70 -7.69
CA MET A 803 18.76 -5.84 -7.96
C MET A 803 20.10 -6.54 -7.74
N ILE A 804 20.15 -7.53 -6.85
CA ILE A 804 21.39 -8.19 -6.40
C ILE A 804 21.59 -9.61 -6.94
N THR A 805 22.84 -10.06 -6.88
CA THR A 805 23.28 -11.45 -7.10
C THR A 805 24.09 -11.95 -5.91
N VAL A 806 24.04 -13.27 -5.69
CA VAL A 806 24.75 -13.96 -4.61
C VAL A 806 25.55 -15.11 -5.20
N LYS A 807 26.87 -15.14 -4.95
CA LYS A 807 27.76 -16.26 -5.26
C LYS A 807 28.16 -16.96 -3.97
N SER A 808 28.03 -18.28 -3.91
CA SER A 808 28.39 -19.09 -2.73
C SER A 808 29.58 -20.00 -3.00
N PHE A 809 30.50 -20.11 -2.04
CA PHE A 809 31.69 -20.95 -2.09
C PHE A 809 31.71 -21.83 -0.83
N LYS A 810 31.49 -23.13 -1.00
CA LYS A 810 31.29 -24.10 0.09
C LYS A 810 32.41 -25.14 0.11
N GLU A 811 32.84 -25.56 1.30
CA GLU A 811 33.98 -26.48 1.46
C GLU A 811 33.66 -27.96 1.21
N ASN A 812 32.39 -28.38 1.25
CA ASN A 812 31.92 -29.72 0.83
C ASN A 812 30.38 -29.77 0.94
N GLU A 813 29.68 -30.27 -0.08
CA GLU A 813 28.20 -30.31 -0.12
C GLU A 813 27.53 -31.12 1.01
N ASN A 814 28.29 -31.95 1.73
CA ASN A 814 27.78 -32.85 2.78
C ASN A 814 28.05 -32.41 4.23
N LYS A 815 28.62 -31.23 4.48
CA LYS A 815 28.70 -30.62 5.82
C LYS A 815 28.07 -29.22 5.77
N CYS A 816 26.88 -29.08 6.32
CA CYS A 816 26.30 -27.75 6.57
C CYS A 816 27.15 -27.08 7.66
N ASN A 817 28.03 -26.15 7.27
CA ASN A 817 28.86 -25.43 8.23
C ASN A 817 27.96 -24.49 9.04
N SER A 818 28.11 -24.49 10.37
CA SER A 818 27.30 -23.61 11.23
C SER A 818 27.72 -22.14 11.13
N LYS A 819 28.82 -21.83 10.44
CA LYS A 819 29.36 -20.48 10.28
C LYS A 819 29.35 -20.05 8.82
N ILE A 820 28.91 -18.83 8.55
CA ILE A 820 28.96 -18.21 7.22
C ILE A 820 29.71 -16.89 7.24
N ARG A 821 30.34 -16.55 6.11
CA ARG A 821 31.09 -15.31 5.90
C ARG A 821 30.50 -14.59 4.70
N VAL A 822 29.84 -13.46 4.94
CA VAL A 822 29.20 -12.66 3.89
C VAL A 822 30.11 -11.51 3.51
N VAL A 823 30.55 -11.47 2.26
CA VAL A 823 31.39 -10.43 1.68
C VAL A 823 30.55 -9.56 0.76
N LEU A 824 30.58 -8.25 0.96
CA LEU A 824 29.81 -7.28 0.19
C LEU A 824 30.72 -6.54 -0.81
N HIS A 825 30.18 -6.28 -2.01
CA HIS A 825 30.90 -5.61 -3.11
C HIS A 825 31.44 -4.21 -2.76
N GLY A 826 32.40 -3.70 -3.54
CA GLY A 826 32.88 -2.30 -3.42
C GLY A 826 32.05 -1.28 -4.21
N ALA A 827 32.53 -0.04 -4.31
CA ALA A 827 31.80 1.08 -4.97
C ALA A 827 31.41 0.85 -6.45
N PHE A 828 32.00 -0.14 -7.12
CA PHE A 828 31.68 -0.48 -8.51
C PHE A 828 30.52 -1.48 -8.67
N GLY A 829 29.91 -1.95 -7.58
CA GLY A 829 28.76 -2.88 -7.64
C GLY A 829 29.12 -4.34 -7.95
N GLY A 830 30.25 -4.58 -8.64
CA GLY A 830 30.62 -5.88 -9.19
C GLY A 830 31.43 -6.79 -8.25
N THR A 831 31.60 -8.05 -8.68
CA THR A 831 32.28 -9.12 -7.91
C THR A 831 33.80 -9.19 -8.13
N ARG A 832 34.26 -8.80 -9.32
CA ARG A 832 35.60 -9.11 -9.85
C ARG A 832 36.78 -8.63 -9.00
N LEU A 833 36.63 -7.51 -8.28
CA LEU A 833 37.70 -6.95 -7.48
C LEU A 833 37.99 -7.76 -6.21
N LEU A 834 37.03 -8.59 -5.77
CA LEU A 834 37.11 -9.33 -4.52
C LEU A 834 37.48 -10.81 -4.73
N ASP A 835 37.60 -11.28 -5.97
CA ASP A 835 37.81 -12.71 -6.27
C ASP A 835 39.03 -13.28 -5.52
N LYS A 836 40.17 -12.56 -5.49
CA LYS A 836 41.37 -12.98 -4.76
C LYS A 836 41.14 -13.09 -3.25
N LEU A 837 40.42 -12.14 -2.66
CA LEU A 837 40.09 -12.18 -1.24
C LEU A 837 39.16 -13.36 -0.95
N ILE A 838 38.16 -13.60 -1.80
CA ILE A 838 37.27 -14.74 -1.67
C ILE A 838 38.06 -16.05 -1.72
N ASP A 839 38.98 -16.20 -2.68
CA ASP A 839 39.80 -17.40 -2.82
C ASP A 839 40.57 -17.69 -1.53
N GLU A 840 41.12 -16.66 -0.86
CA GLU A 840 41.81 -16.84 0.42
C GLU A 840 40.87 -17.06 1.61
N LEU A 841 39.70 -16.42 1.65
CA LEU A 841 38.72 -16.69 2.70
C LEU A 841 38.16 -18.12 2.62
N VAL A 842 38.07 -18.66 1.40
CA VAL A 842 37.70 -20.06 1.13
C VAL A 842 38.84 -21.00 1.51
N SER A 843 40.09 -20.67 1.18
CA SER A 843 41.27 -21.49 1.50
C SER A 843 41.47 -21.70 3.02
N GLN A 844 40.98 -20.77 3.83
CA GLN A 844 41.03 -20.83 5.30
C GLN A 844 40.12 -21.87 5.94
N GLY A 845 39.02 -22.26 5.26
CA GLY A 845 38.07 -23.23 5.79
C GLY A 845 37.35 -22.86 7.08
N GLN A 846 37.10 -21.56 7.30
CA GLN A 846 36.49 -21.05 8.55
C GLN A 846 34.97 -20.84 8.47
N GLY A 847 34.34 -21.14 7.34
CA GLY A 847 32.92 -20.92 7.11
C GLY A 847 32.61 -20.92 5.61
N ASP A 848 31.35 -21.17 5.25
CA ASP A 848 30.92 -21.02 3.87
C ASP A 848 30.96 -19.53 3.49
N VAL A 849 31.55 -19.18 2.35
CA VAL A 849 31.74 -17.80 1.91
C VAL A 849 30.65 -17.43 0.90
N TYR A 850 30.00 -16.28 1.11
CA TYR A 850 28.95 -15.73 0.25
C TYR A 850 29.36 -14.34 -0.22
N LEU A 851 29.56 -14.15 -1.52
CA LEU A 851 29.80 -12.85 -2.13
C LEU A 851 28.50 -12.27 -2.68
N MET A 852 28.11 -11.09 -2.20
CA MET A 852 26.90 -10.40 -2.64
C MET A 852 27.23 -9.12 -3.40
N ALA A 853 26.60 -8.95 -4.56
CA ALA A 853 26.92 -7.89 -5.53
C ALA A 853 25.67 -7.38 -6.26
N VAL A 854 25.77 -6.24 -6.94
CA VAL A 854 24.71 -5.70 -7.80
C VAL A 854 24.73 -6.43 -9.14
N SER A 855 23.56 -6.87 -9.61
CA SER A 855 23.39 -7.50 -10.93
C SER A 855 22.46 -6.75 -11.88
N ASP A 856 21.55 -5.91 -11.36
CA ASP A 856 20.76 -4.99 -12.18
C ASP A 856 21.17 -3.55 -11.88
N VAL A 857 22.13 -3.06 -12.67
CA VAL A 857 22.67 -1.71 -12.55
C VAL A 857 21.60 -0.65 -12.88
N ASN A 858 20.65 -0.95 -13.78
CA ASN A 858 19.59 0.00 -14.09
C ASN A 858 18.65 0.20 -12.89
N LYS A 859 18.28 -0.89 -12.20
CA LYS A 859 17.51 -0.82 -10.96
C LYS A 859 18.29 -0.09 -9.87
N PHE A 860 19.59 -0.39 -9.72
CA PHE A 860 20.48 0.28 -8.77
C PHE A 860 20.58 1.80 -9.00
N LEU A 861 20.74 2.24 -10.25
CA LEU A 861 20.84 3.66 -10.60
C LEU A 861 19.52 4.42 -10.42
N ARG A 862 18.36 3.74 -10.49
CA ARG A 862 17.02 4.35 -10.30
C ARG A 862 16.68 4.62 -8.84
N ILE A 863 17.27 3.91 -7.89
CA ILE A 863 17.03 4.11 -6.47
C ILE A 863 17.66 5.43 -6.02
N ASP A 864 16.98 6.21 -5.19
CA ASP A 864 17.54 7.47 -4.66
C ASP A 864 18.78 7.18 -3.79
N SER A 865 19.87 7.93 -4.00
CA SER A 865 21.14 7.77 -3.27
C SER A 865 20.92 7.88 -1.75
N LYS A 866 19.91 8.63 -1.29
CA LYS A 866 19.54 8.80 0.13
C LYS A 866 18.97 7.56 0.81
N ILE A 867 18.46 6.59 0.04
CA ILE A 867 17.90 5.34 0.59
C ILE A 867 18.61 4.09 0.06
N LEU A 868 19.56 4.26 -0.86
CA LEU A 868 20.22 3.17 -1.58
C LEU A 868 20.91 2.16 -0.65
N VAL A 869 21.63 2.64 0.37
CA VAL A 869 22.30 1.76 1.35
C VAL A 869 21.30 0.85 2.06
N ARG A 870 20.14 1.40 2.47
CA ARG A 870 19.09 0.65 3.18
C ARG A 870 18.41 -0.38 2.29
N GLU A 871 18.06 -0.01 1.05
CA GLU A 871 17.43 -0.95 0.12
C GLU A 871 18.38 -2.08 -0.27
N LEU A 872 19.67 -1.77 -0.45
CA LEU A 872 20.69 -2.78 -0.73
C LEU A 872 20.91 -3.71 0.48
N ALA A 873 21.00 -3.17 1.69
CA ALA A 873 21.08 -3.96 2.92
C ALA A 873 19.86 -4.87 3.10
N LYS A 874 18.66 -4.39 2.77
CA LYS A 874 17.42 -5.18 2.81
C LYS A 874 17.45 -6.35 1.83
N GLU A 875 17.83 -6.12 0.56
CA GLU A 875 17.94 -7.22 -0.41
C GLU A 875 19.00 -8.25 0.04
N PHE A 876 20.13 -7.81 0.61
CA PHE A 876 21.12 -8.74 1.20
C PHE A 876 20.58 -9.50 2.42
N PHE A 877 19.85 -8.83 3.33
CA PHE A 877 19.21 -9.48 4.48
C PHE A 877 18.23 -10.57 4.04
N GLU A 878 17.44 -10.32 3.01
CA GLU A 878 16.50 -11.30 2.46
C GLU A 878 17.22 -12.54 1.91
N GLU A 879 18.39 -12.37 1.27
CA GLU A 879 19.19 -13.51 0.80
C GLU A 879 19.91 -14.23 1.95
N ILE A 880 20.42 -13.51 2.96
CA ILE A 880 21.04 -14.12 4.16
C ILE A 880 20.01 -14.94 4.94
N SER A 881 18.78 -14.44 5.09
CA SER A 881 17.70 -15.11 5.83
C SER A 881 17.29 -16.46 5.23
N LYS A 882 17.71 -16.74 3.99
CA LYS A 882 17.50 -18.05 3.33
C LYS A 882 18.60 -19.04 3.64
N ILE A 883 19.76 -18.57 4.11
CA ILE A 883 20.91 -19.40 4.46
C ILE A 883 20.71 -19.91 5.89
N LYS A 884 20.91 -21.22 6.12
CA LYS A 884 20.92 -21.78 7.47
C LYS A 884 22.32 -21.66 8.05
N PHE A 885 22.46 -20.92 9.14
CA PHE A 885 23.71 -20.74 9.88
C PHE A 885 23.42 -20.55 11.37
N ARG A 886 24.44 -20.62 12.21
CA ARG A 886 24.40 -20.26 13.64
C ARG A 886 25.15 -18.97 13.93
N GLU A 887 26.26 -18.76 13.22
CA GLU A 887 27.12 -17.59 13.36
C GLU A 887 27.36 -16.96 11.98
N ILE A 888 27.37 -15.63 11.94
CA ILE A 888 27.61 -14.86 10.74
C ILE A 888 28.73 -13.84 10.96
N GLN A 889 29.69 -13.85 10.05
CA GLN A 889 30.63 -12.76 9.85
C GLN A 889 30.19 -11.94 8.63
N ILE A 890 30.17 -10.62 8.76
CA ILE A 890 29.88 -9.69 7.65
C ILE A 890 31.14 -8.90 7.35
N ILE A 891 31.53 -8.82 6.08
CA ILE A 891 32.73 -8.14 5.60
C ILE A 891 32.31 -7.10 4.56
N GLY A 892 32.31 -5.83 4.96
CA GLY A 892 32.02 -4.69 4.07
C GLY A 892 33.29 -4.03 3.57
N TYR A 893 33.47 -3.94 2.25
CA TYR A 893 34.60 -3.24 1.63
C TYR A 893 34.17 -1.89 1.03
N SER A 894 34.92 -0.83 1.29
CA SER A 894 34.72 0.50 0.69
C SER A 894 33.28 1.00 0.95
N PHE A 895 32.52 1.34 -0.12
CA PHE A 895 31.11 1.71 -0.06
C PHE A 895 30.25 0.80 0.83
N SER A 896 30.47 -0.52 0.78
CA SER A 896 29.67 -1.47 1.54
C SER A 896 30.01 -1.50 3.04
N GLY A 897 30.91 -0.66 3.54
CA GLY A 897 31.02 -0.41 4.98
C GLY A 897 29.70 0.11 5.57
N ASN A 898 29.05 1.08 4.90
CA ASN A 898 27.73 1.58 5.30
C ASN A 898 26.66 0.49 5.22
N VAL A 899 26.69 -0.29 4.14
CA VAL A 899 25.73 -1.36 3.88
C VAL A 899 25.87 -2.49 4.90
N ALA A 900 27.10 -2.83 5.27
CA ALA A 900 27.40 -3.85 6.27
C ALA A 900 26.92 -3.46 7.66
N LEU A 901 27.04 -2.18 8.04
CA LEU A 901 26.49 -1.68 9.30
C LEU A 901 24.97 -1.72 9.33
N GLU A 902 24.32 -1.20 8.29
CA GLU A 902 22.86 -1.21 8.19
C GLU A 902 22.29 -2.64 8.18
N LEU A 903 22.94 -3.54 7.43
CA LEU A 903 22.63 -4.96 7.41
C LEU A 903 22.83 -5.62 8.78
N GLY A 904 23.92 -5.28 9.48
CA GLY A 904 24.19 -5.75 10.83
C GLY A 904 23.08 -5.36 11.81
N SER A 905 22.60 -4.10 11.74
CA SER A 905 21.48 -3.62 12.56
C SER A 905 20.19 -4.37 12.24
N MET A 906 19.86 -4.58 10.95
CA MET A 906 18.69 -5.35 10.53
C MET A 906 18.72 -6.81 11.03
N LEU A 907 19.89 -7.46 11.01
CA LEU A 907 20.05 -8.81 11.53
C LEU A 907 19.77 -8.85 13.03
N LEU A 908 20.31 -7.90 13.80
CA LEU A 908 20.08 -7.81 15.24
C LEU A 908 18.61 -7.54 15.59
N GLU A 909 17.94 -6.65 14.86
CA GLU A 909 16.50 -6.37 15.03
C GLU A 909 15.63 -7.62 14.82
N ASN A 910 16.08 -8.55 13.95
CA ASN A 910 15.42 -9.81 13.67
C ASN A 910 15.94 -10.97 14.53
N GLY A 911 16.71 -10.67 15.59
CA GLY A 911 17.18 -11.65 16.57
C GLY A 911 18.33 -12.53 16.08
N ILE A 912 19.02 -12.14 15.00
CA ILE A 912 20.19 -12.82 14.47
C ILE A 912 21.45 -12.12 15.01
N ALA A 913 22.20 -12.81 15.87
CA ALA A 913 23.45 -12.29 16.40
C ALA A 913 24.52 -12.22 15.29
N VAL A 914 25.19 -11.07 15.18
CA VAL A 914 26.35 -10.89 14.30
C VAL A 914 27.61 -11.15 15.11
N GLU A 915 28.31 -12.24 14.80
CA GLU A 915 29.50 -12.68 15.55
C GLU A 915 30.68 -11.73 15.33
N ASN A 916 30.84 -11.28 14.08
CA ASN A 916 31.89 -10.34 13.71
C ASN A 916 31.45 -9.47 12.54
N LEU A 917 31.49 -8.15 12.73
CA LEU A 917 31.30 -7.17 11.67
C LEU A 917 32.66 -6.54 11.34
N SER A 918 33.18 -6.85 10.15
CA SER A 918 34.47 -6.38 9.63
C SER A 918 34.27 -5.34 8.55
N ILE A 919 34.95 -4.20 8.67
CA ILE A 919 34.86 -3.10 7.69
C ILE A 919 36.27 -2.79 7.17
N ILE A 920 36.46 -2.91 5.87
CA ILE A 920 37.72 -2.59 5.18
C ILE A 920 37.55 -1.23 4.52
N GLU A 921 38.12 -0.20 5.14
CA GLU A 921 38.14 1.18 4.64
C GLU A 921 36.79 1.69 4.07
N GLY A 922 35.75 1.67 4.91
CA GLY A 922 34.42 2.20 4.57
C GLY A 922 33.90 3.16 5.63
N SER A 923 33.18 4.21 5.24
CA SER A 923 32.59 5.20 6.16
C SER A 923 31.36 5.89 5.56
N SER A 924 30.63 6.66 6.37
CA SER A 924 29.77 7.73 5.87
C SER A 924 30.60 8.97 5.53
N PHE A 925 30.09 9.83 4.64
CA PHE A 925 30.62 11.17 4.39
C PHE A 925 29.83 12.23 5.17
N PRO A 926 30.49 13.32 5.61
CA PRO A 926 29.79 14.45 6.19
C PRO A 926 28.91 15.13 5.13
N ASP A 927 27.89 15.85 5.56
CA ASP A 927 26.98 16.58 4.66
C ASP A 927 27.66 17.83 4.08
N ILE A 928 28.57 17.61 3.12
CA ILE A 928 29.38 18.62 2.45
C ILE A 928 29.33 18.35 0.94
N ASP A 929 29.13 19.40 0.15
CA ASP A 929 29.14 19.32 -1.31
C ASP A 929 30.57 19.03 -1.83
N ILE A 930 30.75 17.87 -2.47
CA ILE A 930 32.01 17.47 -3.11
C ILE A 930 31.93 17.79 -4.60
N CYS A 931 32.90 18.52 -5.12
CA CYS A 931 32.97 18.81 -6.55
C CYS A 931 33.06 17.53 -7.39
N SER A 932 32.30 17.47 -8.50
CA SER A 932 32.27 16.32 -9.42
C SER A 932 33.63 15.92 -9.95
N ILE A 933 34.57 16.86 -10.13
CA ILE A 933 35.94 16.58 -10.56
C ILE A 933 36.70 15.71 -9.55
N ILE A 934 36.45 15.87 -8.24
CA ILE A 934 37.04 14.99 -7.23
C ILE A 934 36.49 13.58 -7.40
N THR A 935 35.18 13.43 -7.55
CA THR A 935 34.54 12.13 -7.79
C THR A 935 35.08 11.47 -9.07
N ASP A 936 35.29 12.24 -10.13
CA ASP A 936 35.86 11.77 -11.40
C ASP A 936 37.30 11.29 -11.22
N LEU A 937 38.17 12.08 -10.57
CA LEU A 937 39.55 11.69 -10.29
C LEU A 937 39.65 10.45 -9.41
N ASN A 938 38.75 10.34 -8.43
CA ASN A 938 38.65 9.21 -7.52
C ASN A 938 38.29 7.91 -8.24
N PHE A 939 37.36 8.00 -9.19
CA PHE A 939 37.02 6.90 -10.09
C PHE A 939 38.22 6.50 -10.97
N LEU A 940 38.91 7.48 -11.56
CA LEU A 940 40.01 7.25 -12.49
C LEU A 940 41.24 6.61 -11.84
N ASN A 941 41.47 6.93 -10.57
CA ASN A 941 42.57 6.33 -9.81
C ASN A 941 42.40 4.80 -9.66
N ALA A 942 41.16 4.28 -9.64
CA ALA A 942 40.90 2.84 -9.64
C ALA A 942 41.35 2.15 -10.94
N PHE A 943 41.47 2.91 -12.03
CA PHE A 943 42.04 2.48 -13.29
C PHE A 943 43.52 2.87 -13.43
N GLY A 944 44.13 3.41 -12.36
CA GLY A 944 45.50 3.90 -12.30
C GLY A 944 45.79 5.03 -13.28
N ILE A 945 44.78 5.86 -13.58
CA ILE A 945 44.96 7.16 -14.22
C ILE A 945 45.13 8.18 -13.10
N THR A 946 46.24 8.89 -13.14
CA THR A 946 46.67 9.88 -12.14
C THR A 946 46.61 11.29 -12.72
N LEU A 947 46.79 12.30 -11.87
CA LEU A 947 46.91 13.70 -12.32
C LEU A 947 48.01 13.90 -13.37
N GLN A 948 49.11 13.15 -13.27
CA GLN A 948 50.22 13.24 -14.21
C GLN A 948 49.84 12.84 -15.63
N ASP A 949 48.88 11.92 -15.79
CA ASP A 949 48.37 11.51 -17.10
C ASP A 949 47.60 12.62 -17.80
N PHE A 950 47.04 13.57 -17.03
CA PHE A 950 46.44 14.81 -17.55
C PHE A 950 47.48 15.90 -17.87
N GLY A 951 48.77 15.66 -17.61
CA GLY A 951 49.83 16.65 -17.72
C GLY A 951 49.92 17.62 -16.55
N ILE A 952 49.23 17.33 -15.44
CA ILE A 952 49.30 18.09 -14.18
C ILE A 952 50.58 17.68 -13.45
N GLN A 953 51.42 18.66 -13.10
CA GLN A 953 52.73 18.37 -12.50
C GLN A 953 52.65 18.14 -10.99
N GLN A 954 51.64 18.71 -10.32
CA GLN A 954 51.39 18.46 -8.89
C GLN A 954 50.76 17.08 -8.69
N SER A 955 51.34 16.27 -7.81
CA SER A 955 50.94 14.87 -7.61
C SER A 955 49.84 14.66 -6.57
N THR A 956 49.59 15.62 -5.67
CA THR A 956 48.80 15.38 -4.44
C THR A 956 47.85 16.52 -4.03
N VAL A 957 46.91 16.92 -4.89
CA VAL A 957 46.04 18.09 -4.66
C VAL A 957 45.14 17.97 -3.41
N ILE A 958 44.51 16.81 -3.21
CA ILE A 958 43.58 16.59 -2.08
C ILE A 958 44.34 16.55 -0.74
N GLN A 959 45.54 15.96 -0.73
CA GLN A 959 46.38 15.90 0.47
C GLN A 959 46.92 17.30 0.83
N ASP A 960 47.27 18.10 -0.18
CA ASP A 960 47.72 19.47 0.01
C ASP A 960 46.60 20.36 0.59
N MET A 961 45.36 20.21 0.12
CA MET A 961 44.17 20.86 0.69
C MET A 961 44.00 20.53 2.17
N ARG A 962 44.10 19.24 2.55
CA ARG A 962 43.99 18.81 3.95
C ARG A 962 45.13 19.31 4.82
N ASN A 963 46.37 19.26 4.32
CA ASN A 963 47.54 19.79 5.02
C ASN A 963 47.42 21.30 5.28
N GLN A 964 46.68 22.02 4.44
CA GLN A 964 46.36 23.44 4.59
C GLN A 964 45.10 23.71 5.43
N GLY A 965 44.43 22.67 5.94
CA GLY A 965 43.21 22.77 6.74
C GLY A 965 41.96 23.20 5.95
N VAL A 966 41.96 22.98 4.63
CA VAL A 966 40.84 23.31 3.75
C VAL A 966 39.82 22.16 3.80
N ASN A 967 38.66 22.43 4.41
CA ASN A 967 37.55 21.48 4.52
C ASN A 967 36.44 21.68 3.45
N ASP A 968 36.64 22.64 2.55
CA ASP A 968 35.75 22.88 1.40
C ASP A 968 36.31 22.21 0.15
N PHE A 969 35.55 21.28 -0.42
CA PHE A 969 35.90 20.51 -1.61
C PHE A 969 35.29 21.09 -2.90
N SER A 970 35.01 22.40 -2.91
CA SER A 970 34.60 23.13 -4.11
C SER A 970 35.70 23.22 -5.16
N ILE A 971 35.31 23.41 -6.42
CA ILE A 971 36.26 23.57 -7.53
C ILE A 971 37.22 24.75 -7.32
N GLN A 972 36.77 25.82 -6.67
CA GLN A 972 37.58 27.00 -6.41
C GLN A 972 38.70 26.67 -5.41
N SER A 973 38.36 25.97 -4.33
CA SER A 973 39.32 25.51 -3.31
C SER A 973 40.37 24.57 -3.89
N ILE A 974 39.99 23.69 -4.83
CA ILE A 974 40.92 22.84 -5.59
C ILE A 974 41.88 23.69 -6.45
N ILE A 975 41.34 24.66 -7.21
CA ILE A 975 42.14 25.54 -8.09
C ILE A 975 43.11 26.40 -7.27
N ASP A 976 42.70 26.85 -6.08
CA ASP A 976 43.52 27.68 -5.21
C ASP A 976 44.72 26.90 -4.64
N CYS A 977 44.56 25.60 -4.38
CA CYS A 977 45.63 24.72 -3.88
C CYS A 977 46.62 24.24 -4.95
N LEU A 978 46.34 24.48 -6.24
CA LEU A 978 47.30 24.20 -7.31
C LEU A 978 48.37 25.28 -7.38
N GLU A 979 49.64 24.90 -7.44
CA GLU A 979 50.73 25.89 -7.47
C GLU A 979 51.00 26.45 -8.86
N LYS A 980 50.81 25.63 -9.91
CA LYS A 980 51.23 25.95 -11.28
C LYS A 980 50.07 26.47 -12.13
N PRO A 981 50.25 27.58 -12.89
CA PRO A 981 49.19 28.12 -13.75
C PRO A 981 48.67 27.15 -14.81
N ASN A 982 49.53 26.26 -15.32
CA ASN A 982 49.13 25.24 -16.30
C ASN A 982 48.20 24.18 -15.67
N ASP A 983 48.49 23.76 -14.44
CA ASP A 983 47.69 22.78 -13.70
C ASP A 983 46.29 23.35 -13.39
N LYS A 984 46.21 24.62 -12.96
CA LYS A 984 44.95 25.35 -12.77
C LYS A 984 44.10 25.40 -14.04
N LYS A 985 44.76 25.65 -15.18
CA LYS A 985 44.09 25.70 -16.48
C LYS A 985 43.51 24.33 -16.86
N ILE A 986 44.26 23.24 -16.68
CA ILE A 986 43.78 21.89 -17.01
C ILE A 986 42.53 21.53 -16.19
N ILE A 987 42.53 21.79 -14.87
CA ILE A 987 41.36 21.52 -14.02
C ILE A 987 40.17 22.42 -14.36
N SER A 988 40.42 23.69 -14.69
CA SER A 988 39.35 24.61 -15.11
C SER A 988 38.74 24.21 -16.45
N ASP A 989 39.57 23.79 -17.40
CA ASP A 989 39.15 23.29 -18.71
C ASP A 989 38.33 22.00 -18.56
N LEU A 990 38.71 21.07 -17.67
CA LEU A 990 37.90 19.89 -17.34
C LEU A 990 36.56 20.29 -16.72
N ASN A 991 36.55 21.19 -15.74
CA ASN A 991 35.31 21.62 -15.06
C ASN A 991 34.31 22.32 -16.00
N SER A 992 34.81 23.00 -17.04
CA SER A 992 33.94 23.64 -18.05
C SER A 992 33.24 22.67 -19.01
N LYS A 993 33.64 21.39 -19.02
CA LYS A 993 33.08 20.35 -19.90
C LYS A 993 31.89 19.65 -19.25
N SER A 994 30.93 19.25 -20.05
CA SER A 994 29.84 18.37 -19.62
C SER A 994 30.36 17.00 -19.17
N GLU A 995 29.59 16.28 -18.37
CA GLU A 995 29.97 14.95 -17.88
C GLU A 995 30.26 13.96 -19.01
N GLU A 996 29.48 14.00 -20.09
CA GLU A 996 29.68 13.16 -21.27
C GLU A 996 30.96 13.52 -22.02
N GLU A 997 31.29 14.80 -22.13
CA GLU A 997 32.56 15.24 -22.71
C GLU A 997 33.77 14.80 -21.86
N ARG A 998 33.65 14.87 -20.53
CA ARG A 998 34.70 14.39 -19.62
C ARG A 998 34.88 12.88 -19.70
N LEU A 999 33.79 12.11 -19.70
CA LEU A 999 33.84 10.64 -19.86
C LEU A 999 34.50 10.21 -21.16
N ASN A 1000 34.22 10.91 -22.27
CA ASN A 1000 34.90 10.65 -23.53
C ASN A 1000 36.41 10.91 -23.44
N ILE A 1001 36.84 11.98 -22.76
CA ILE A 1001 38.27 12.23 -22.52
C ILE A 1001 38.88 11.09 -21.71
N TYR A 1002 38.22 10.70 -20.62
CA TYR A 1002 38.70 9.65 -19.71
C TYR A 1002 38.81 8.29 -20.40
N SER A 1003 37.79 7.89 -21.17
CA SER A 1003 37.80 6.63 -21.93
C SER A 1003 38.96 6.60 -22.95
N ASN A 1004 39.23 7.71 -23.63
CA ASN A 1004 40.34 7.82 -24.58
C ASN A 1004 41.74 7.76 -23.92
N MET A 1005 41.85 8.09 -22.64
CA MET A 1005 43.11 8.01 -21.89
C MET A 1005 43.43 6.55 -21.49
N LEU A 1006 42.41 5.72 -21.23
CA LEU A 1006 42.58 4.30 -20.95
C LEU A 1006 43.15 3.51 -22.14
N ASP A 1007 42.67 3.83 -23.35
CA ASP A 1007 43.13 3.19 -24.59
C ASP A 1007 44.63 3.41 -24.87
N LYS A 1008 45.22 4.47 -24.29
CA LYS A 1008 46.62 4.85 -24.54
C LYS A 1008 47.61 4.29 -23.52
N SER A 1009 47.18 3.89 -22.32
CA SER A 1009 48.09 3.64 -21.19
C SER A 1009 48.30 2.17 -20.82
N LYS A 1010 47.36 1.24 -21.14
CA LYS A 1010 47.37 -0.11 -20.49
C LYS A 1010 47.13 -1.35 -21.37
N ASN A 1011 47.16 -1.26 -22.70
CA ASN A 1011 47.04 -2.44 -23.61
C ASN A 1011 45.77 -3.31 -23.40
N SER A 1012 44.75 -2.79 -22.72
CA SER A 1012 43.46 -3.46 -22.50
C SER A 1012 42.32 -2.53 -22.90
N TYR A 1013 41.65 -2.85 -24.02
CA TYR A 1013 40.49 -2.11 -24.49
C TYR A 1013 39.29 -2.36 -23.56
N ILE A 1014 38.75 -1.29 -22.96
CA ILE A 1014 37.48 -1.33 -22.22
C ILE A 1014 36.43 -0.63 -23.10
N PRO A 1015 35.35 -1.32 -23.52
CA PRO A 1015 34.27 -0.67 -24.25
C PRO A 1015 33.72 0.54 -23.50
N HIS A 1016 33.54 1.66 -24.21
CA HIS A 1016 33.05 2.92 -23.64
C HIS A 1016 31.78 2.75 -22.78
N GLU A 1017 30.83 1.91 -23.23
CA GLU A 1017 29.59 1.65 -22.49
C GLU A 1017 29.83 0.97 -21.12
N LEU A 1018 30.76 0.02 -21.03
CA LEU A 1018 31.09 -0.63 -19.76
C LEU A 1018 31.84 0.32 -18.81
N PHE A 1019 32.69 1.18 -19.36
CA PHE A 1019 33.37 2.22 -18.60
C PHE A 1019 32.37 3.25 -18.05
N LYS A 1020 31.41 3.66 -18.87
CA LYS A 1020 30.30 4.55 -18.48
C LYS A 1020 29.42 3.92 -17.40
N GLU A 1021 29.04 2.65 -17.54
CA GLU A 1021 28.25 1.93 -16.55
C GLU A 1021 28.98 1.84 -15.19
N ALA A 1022 30.28 1.52 -15.21
CA ALA A 1022 31.12 1.51 -14.02
C ALA A 1022 31.23 2.90 -13.38
N PHE A 1023 31.36 3.96 -14.19
CA PHE A 1023 31.42 5.35 -13.71
C PHE A 1023 30.12 5.77 -13.02
N LEU A 1024 28.97 5.51 -13.66
CA LEU A 1024 27.67 5.85 -13.08
C LEU A 1024 27.41 5.08 -11.79
N THR A 1025 27.73 3.79 -11.76
CA THR A 1025 27.61 2.95 -10.56
C THR A 1025 28.50 3.45 -9.42
N PHE A 1026 29.75 3.81 -9.74
CA PHE A 1026 30.69 4.39 -8.78
C PHE A 1026 30.16 5.72 -8.23
N LYS A 1027 29.77 6.64 -9.11
CA LYS A 1027 29.24 7.95 -8.72
C LYS A 1027 28.01 7.80 -7.83
N LYS A 1028 27.09 6.91 -8.19
CA LYS A 1028 25.89 6.62 -7.39
C LYS A 1028 26.23 6.07 -6.00
N SER A 1029 27.17 5.13 -5.94
CA SER A 1029 27.66 4.57 -4.67
C SER A 1029 28.39 5.63 -3.83
N TYR A 1030 29.12 6.53 -4.47
CA TYR A 1030 29.84 7.63 -3.83
C TYR A 1030 28.87 8.65 -3.21
N GLU A 1031 27.85 9.07 -3.95
CA GLU A 1031 26.77 9.94 -3.45
C GLU A 1031 26.01 9.29 -2.28
N ALA A 1032 25.79 7.98 -2.34
CA ALA A 1032 25.10 7.26 -1.29
C ALA A 1032 25.92 7.13 0.02
N GLN A 1033 27.21 7.52 0.04
CA GLN A 1033 27.98 7.54 1.29
C GLN A 1033 27.57 8.65 2.25
N HIS A 1034 26.78 9.65 1.82
CA HIS A 1034 26.15 10.61 2.74
C HIS A 1034 25.02 9.98 3.59
N TYR A 1035 24.66 8.72 3.33
CA TYR A 1035 23.74 7.97 4.18
C TYR A 1035 24.34 7.69 5.55
N MET A 1036 23.55 7.91 6.61
CA MET A 1036 23.88 7.55 7.98
C MET A 1036 23.16 6.25 8.36
N PRO A 1037 23.88 5.15 8.64
CA PRO A 1037 23.28 3.89 9.07
C PRO A 1037 22.53 3.99 10.42
N ASN A 1038 21.61 3.06 10.65
CA ASN A 1038 20.94 2.89 11.94
C ASN A 1038 21.91 2.47 13.04
N ILE A 1039 21.51 2.69 14.30
CA ILE A 1039 22.31 2.35 15.49
C ILE A 1039 22.65 0.86 15.48
N TYR A 1040 23.94 0.55 15.51
CA TYR A 1040 24.45 -0.82 15.55
C TYR A 1040 24.95 -1.16 16.96
N PHE A 1041 24.49 -2.30 17.48
CA PHE A 1041 24.86 -2.81 18.81
C PHE A 1041 25.82 -3.99 18.65
N GLY A 1042 27.12 -3.72 18.67
CA GLY A 1042 28.15 -4.74 18.51
C GLY A 1042 29.54 -4.15 18.32
N ASP A 1043 30.56 -4.96 18.60
CA ASP A 1043 31.95 -4.60 18.31
C ASP A 1043 32.21 -4.70 16.79
N ILE A 1044 33.01 -3.78 16.25
CA ILE A 1044 33.43 -3.82 14.84
C ILE A 1044 34.96 -3.94 14.74
N ASP A 1045 35.43 -4.74 13.78
CA ASP A 1045 36.83 -4.81 13.40
C ASP A 1045 37.05 -3.92 12.17
N TYR A 1046 37.83 -2.86 12.32
CA TYR A 1046 38.02 -1.84 11.29
C TYR A 1046 39.44 -1.87 10.73
N TYR A 1047 39.59 -2.13 9.43
CA TYR A 1047 40.88 -2.33 8.75
C TYR A 1047 41.24 -1.09 7.93
N ILE A 1048 42.42 -0.53 8.19
CA ILE A 1048 42.93 0.73 7.63
C ILE A 1048 44.26 0.47 6.91
N THR A 1049 44.43 1.01 5.71
CA THR A 1049 45.69 0.89 4.97
C THR A 1049 46.69 1.98 5.39
N THR A 1050 47.99 1.68 5.35
CA THR A 1050 49.02 2.63 5.78
C THR A 1050 49.43 3.64 4.71
N ASN A 1051 49.12 3.39 3.44
CA ASN A 1051 49.34 4.34 2.34
C ASN A 1051 47.99 4.90 1.87
N HIS A 1052 47.70 6.13 2.29
CA HIS A 1052 46.48 6.85 1.92
C HIS A 1052 46.54 7.50 0.52
N GLU A 1053 47.41 7.04 -0.38
CA GLU A 1053 47.42 7.46 -1.78
C GLU A 1053 46.13 7.02 -2.48
N GLY A 1054 45.18 7.94 -2.53
CA GLY A 1054 43.92 7.76 -3.23
C GLY A 1054 42.82 8.69 -2.73
N ALA A 1055 41.70 8.58 -3.41
CA ALA A 1055 40.46 9.33 -3.25
C ALA A 1055 39.91 9.48 -1.83
N PHE A 1056 40.19 8.49 -1.00
CA PHE A 1056 39.48 8.33 0.24
C PHE A 1056 40.21 9.04 1.35
N GLY A 1057 39.42 9.62 2.25
CA GLY A 1057 39.94 10.46 3.31
C GLY A 1057 40.85 9.77 4.28
N ASP A 1058 41.31 10.54 5.26
CA ASP A 1058 41.73 9.94 6.52
C ASP A 1058 40.51 9.18 7.07
N PHE A 1059 40.45 7.88 6.80
CA PHE A 1059 39.34 7.02 7.22
C PHE A 1059 39.21 7.00 8.74
N GLU A 1060 40.26 7.35 9.49
CA GLU A 1060 40.14 7.52 10.92
C GLU A 1060 39.31 8.75 11.30
N GLU A 1061 39.40 9.83 10.52
CA GLU A 1061 38.57 11.00 10.72
C GLU A 1061 37.13 10.74 10.30
N LEU A 1062 36.93 10.10 9.15
CA LEU A 1062 35.60 9.76 8.67
C LEU A 1062 34.88 8.75 9.58
N LEU A 1063 35.61 7.82 10.20
CA LEU A 1063 35.04 6.88 11.15
C LEU A 1063 34.41 7.57 12.37
N LYS A 1064 34.89 8.75 12.79
CA LYS A 1064 34.29 9.51 13.91
C LYS A 1064 32.85 9.91 13.65
N ILE A 1065 32.44 9.97 12.38
CA ILE A 1065 31.04 10.24 12.00
C ILE A 1065 30.10 9.18 12.59
N TRP A 1066 30.59 7.96 12.77
CA TRP A 1066 29.81 6.85 13.32
C TRP A 1066 29.84 6.77 14.86
N ASP A 1067 30.53 7.66 15.56
CA ASP A 1067 30.64 7.64 17.04
C ASP A 1067 29.28 7.69 17.74
N SER A 1068 28.27 8.31 17.12
CA SER A 1068 26.92 8.46 17.66
C SER A 1068 26.00 7.25 17.41
N ILE A 1069 26.36 6.37 16.47
CA ILE A 1069 25.52 5.23 16.04
C ILE A 1069 26.15 3.87 16.37
N LEU A 1070 27.45 3.82 16.70
CA LEU A 1070 28.13 2.59 17.11
C LEU A 1070 28.08 2.43 18.63
N VAL A 1071 27.32 1.43 19.09
CA VAL A 1071 27.24 1.05 20.50
C VAL A 1071 28.03 -0.25 20.68
N GLY A 1072 29.36 -0.11 20.73
CA GLY A 1072 30.32 -1.21 20.87
C GLY A 1072 31.77 -0.72 20.73
N LYS A 1073 32.75 -1.63 20.78
CA LYS A 1073 34.16 -1.28 20.57
C LYS A 1073 34.52 -1.28 19.09
N VAL A 1074 35.29 -0.30 18.67
CA VAL A 1074 35.90 -0.25 17.33
C VAL A 1074 37.36 -0.69 17.42
N ASN A 1075 37.65 -1.91 16.96
CA ASN A 1075 39.00 -2.48 16.97
C ASN A 1075 39.73 -2.11 15.66
N LYS A 1076 40.51 -1.04 15.69
CA LYS A 1076 41.30 -0.60 14.53
C LYS A 1076 42.50 -1.52 14.30
N LYS A 1077 42.72 -1.92 13.04
CA LYS A 1077 43.84 -2.75 12.58
C LYS A 1077 44.46 -2.11 11.33
N TYR A 1078 45.79 -2.11 11.22
CA TYR A 1078 46.52 -1.44 10.13
C TYR A 1078 47.21 -2.45 9.22
N ILE A 1079 47.15 -2.22 7.90
CA ILE A 1079 47.67 -3.12 6.86
C ILE A 1079 48.52 -2.33 5.85
N GLU A 1080 49.65 -2.90 5.43
CA GLU A 1080 50.53 -2.30 4.41
C GLU A 1080 49.83 -2.27 3.03
N GLY A 1081 49.88 -1.13 2.33
CA GLY A 1081 49.24 -0.96 1.02
C GLY A 1081 48.35 0.28 0.94
N ASN A 1082 47.54 0.37 -0.12
CA ASN A 1082 46.52 1.39 -0.31
C ASN A 1082 45.13 0.76 -0.51
N HIS A 1083 44.11 1.61 -0.62
CA HIS A 1083 42.70 1.22 -0.75
C HIS A 1083 42.43 0.15 -1.81
N TYR A 1084 43.13 0.18 -2.94
CA TYR A 1084 42.91 -0.77 -4.03
C TYR A 1084 43.80 -2.00 -3.91
N SER A 1085 45.06 -1.82 -3.50
CA SER A 1085 46.02 -2.93 -3.43
C SER A 1085 45.67 -3.93 -2.32
N ILE A 1086 44.99 -3.49 -1.24
CA ILE A 1086 44.59 -4.37 -0.13
C ILE A 1086 43.69 -5.55 -0.55
N ILE A 1087 42.97 -5.42 -1.68
CA ILE A 1087 42.14 -6.50 -2.25
C ILE A 1087 42.66 -7.03 -3.60
N GLN A 1088 43.75 -6.46 -4.14
CA GLN A 1088 44.28 -6.82 -5.47
C GLN A 1088 45.70 -7.39 -5.46
N ASP A 1089 46.55 -6.98 -4.54
CA ASP A 1089 47.93 -7.46 -4.40
C ASP A 1089 47.97 -8.76 -3.58
N ASP A 1090 48.66 -9.78 -4.08
CA ASP A 1090 48.62 -11.12 -3.49
C ASP A 1090 49.17 -11.14 -2.05
N LYS A 1091 50.20 -10.33 -1.75
CA LYS A 1091 50.78 -10.26 -0.40
C LYS A 1091 49.78 -9.62 0.57
N GLN A 1092 49.16 -8.51 0.16
CA GLN A 1092 48.26 -7.74 1.01
C GLN A 1092 46.91 -8.42 1.20
N VAL A 1093 46.38 -9.08 0.16
CA VAL A 1093 45.17 -9.90 0.24
C VAL A 1093 45.36 -11.04 1.24
N LEU A 1094 46.50 -11.73 1.19
CA LEU A 1094 46.81 -12.81 2.13
C LEU A 1094 46.92 -12.29 3.57
N GLU A 1095 47.55 -11.14 3.77
CA GLU A 1095 47.64 -10.49 5.09
C GLU A 1095 46.26 -10.09 5.63
N LEU A 1096 45.44 -9.41 4.81
CA LEU A 1096 44.06 -9.04 5.17
C LEU A 1096 43.23 -10.28 5.51
N ALA A 1097 43.28 -11.32 4.67
CA ALA A 1097 42.55 -12.56 4.90
C ALA A 1097 42.94 -13.18 6.25
N ASN A 1098 44.23 -13.25 6.57
CA ASN A 1098 44.72 -13.78 7.85
C ASN A 1098 44.23 -12.97 9.07
N MET A 1099 43.87 -11.70 8.89
CA MET A 1099 43.34 -10.87 9.98
C MET A 1099 41.81 -10.94 10.11
N LEU A 1100 41.11 -11.33 9.03
CA LEU A 1100 39.65 -11.51 8.96
C LEU A 1100 39.17 -12.85 9.57
N THR A 1101 40.01 -13.56 10.31
CA THR A 1101 39.66 -14.87 10.88
C THR A 1101 38.57 -14.77 11.96
N ILE A 1102 37.63 -15.71 11.97
CA ILE A 1102 36.60 -15.83 13.02
C ILE A 1102 37.26 -16.36 14.29
N LYS A 1103 37.08 -15.67 15.43
CA LYS A 1103 37.66 -16.09 16.72
C LYS A 1103 36.92 -17.26 17.36
#